data_AF-A0A4Y2SUY3-F1
#
_entry.id   AF-A0A4Y2SUY3-F1
#
_cell.length_a   1.000
_cell.length_b   1.000
_cell.length_c   1.000
_cell.angle_alpha   90.00
_cell.angle_beta   90.00
_cell.angle_gamma   90.00
#
_symmetry.space_group_name_H-M   'P 1'
#
loop_
_entity.id
_entity.type
_entity.pdbx_description
1 polymer ?
#
loop_
_entity_poly.entity_id
_entity_poly.type
_entity_poly.pdbx_seq_one_letter_code
_entity_poly.pdbx_strand_id
1 'polypeptide(L)'
;MTFVQWNCRSIKNKKIWLKVPPFSTSEFWVFQETFLQHQDHRLCSSKNYFYIDRQGRPGGGLLTAIPKNASGRIIPTGFSHNFNQEILAVEVHFKDFHFIIINLYAPQGLNIENVKYFFDSFSIPVFIFGDFYLHHPFWGSNRFSPLSNDFVEWLQNSSFILLNSSNPTYAAYTGSASLLDLSICSASISHAVDCYVSESNFESDHYPVIITWSILDHTPKKIKSIDWNRIMSTSATVLTTNTRLNALTSKISEVIRDNTKIVTLPAKNYPPWWNLSCHNFQKLKIFFRKRALRLISESDWMKHKKYAAKLRFHIKKASRNYWDKICNITKNPRMFYSMLNRIYNHTNQEINTVNLILHNNHYISNPVQQSNLFADFFSDNSMKHEPIPLDYCEDCNSNLNIPIHLQEVRQAIQKTRNSTPDQLPSLLFFSKVFERILIQRITHHLLTEKKIPPSVNGFLPLRDNQLAVYKIHTAIYEAHSHKKYFIGISLDIKSAYDTVYIDGLIFKCLQLGITGNITKILHNFLQNRTLQVRWRNSLSGTKPVQKGLPQGSVVSPILFVCFLADFSETLDVGVEYSIFADDIFIFCAHTSLDHISKKLQNTMENVYKWCNYWKLNISPEKCSIADLSKKKLPSIPRITYAGFPLPWKQTIKYLGINFSKINQNGIILKTIRSKALRKINALKSIAYKNYGPRTKDLINIVNNSICSLFYYSCSITNKFSETQYKACNTIQTMALRVALGLPKWTPNIVLMKIAGQEVLSEKIKRLAAQFFIRQLANGVHSPIYDQNCKPSIKLIKRDEVMLANLFTELDTSADHIIAFPDTLISRSNFCEIFLSDFSFQIKAHPAFLIKDLF
;
A
#
# COMPACT_ATOMS: atom_id res chain seq x y z
N MET A 1 9.24 -27.43 16.28
CA MET A 1 7.98 -28.16 16.53
C MET A 1 7.41 -28.63 15.21
N THR A 2 6.85 -29.84 15.18
CA THR A 2 6.22 -30.41 13.98
C THR A 2 4.78 -30.80 14.27
N PHE A 3 3.85 -30.33 13.44
CA PHE A 3 2.42 -30.61 13.49
C PHE A 3 2.02 -31.33 12.21
N VAL A 4 1.12 -32.29 12.32
CA VAL A 4 0.43 -32.86 11.17
C VAL A 4 -1.08 -32.68 11.34
N GLN A 5 -1.67 -31.95 10.41
CA GLN A 5 -3.10 -31.79 10.25
C GLN A 5 -3.61 -32.81 9.24
N TRP A 6 -4.70 -33.52 9.55
CA TRP A 6 -5.28 -34.48 8.62
C TRP A 6 -6.76 -34.74 8.88
N ASN A 7 -7.61 -34.46 7.88
CA ASN A 7 -8.94 -35.06 7.82
C ASN A 7 -8.77 -36.54 7.45
N CYS A 8 -8.90 -37.40 8.47
CA CYS A 8 -8.52 -38.80 8.34
C CYS A 8 -9.68 -39.69 7.91
N ARG A 9 -10.93 -39.21 7.92
CA ARG A 9 -12.14 -39.96 7.55
C ARG A 9 -12.13 -41.38 8.15
N SER A 10 -12.28 -41.46 9.47
CA SER A 10 -12.10 -42.64 10.34
C SER A 10 -10.66 -43.08 10.56
N ILE A 11 -10.21 -43.01 11.82
CA ILE A 11 -8.85 -43.42 12.20
C ILE A 11 -8.71 -44.92 12.47
N LYS A 12 -9.83 -45.63 12.73
CA LYS A 12 -9.83 -47.04 13.20
C LYS A 12 -9.13 -47.98 12.22
N ASN A 13 -9.38 -47.78 10.92
CA ASN A 13 -8.81 -48.60 9.85
C ASN A 13 -7.45 -48.08 9.34
N LYS A 14 -7.01 -46.90 9.82
CA LYS A 14 -5.81 -46.19 9.34
C LYS A 14 -4.68 -46.16 10.38
N LYS A 15 -4.79 -46.93 11.47
CA LYS A 15 -3.79 -46.98 12.56
C LYS A 15 -2.39 -47.38 12.09
N ILE A 16 -2.27 -48.18 11.04
CA ILE A 16 -0.98 -48.60 10.49
C ILE A 16 -0.16 -47.42 9.97
N TRP A 17 -0.83 -46.43 9.35
CA TRP A 17 -0.20 -45.23 8.80
C TRP A 17 0.40 -44.33 9.88
N LEU A 18 -0.14 -44.35 11.10
CA LEU A 18 0.38 -43.56 12.22
C LEU A 18 1.83 -43.95 12.62
N LYS A 19 2.28 -45.15 12.22
CA LYS A 19 3.66 -45.62 12.46
C LYS A 19 4.66 -45.15 11.40
N VAL A 20 4.20 -44.50 10.33
CA VAL A 20 4.99 -44.08 9.18
C VAL A 20 5.05 -42.54 9.13
N PRO A 21 6.13 -41.93 8.61
CA PRO A 21 6.15 -40.48 8.35
C PRO A 21 5.01 -40.06 7.40
N PRO A 22 4.39 -38.88 7.60
CA PRO A 22 4.77 -37.83 8.53
C PRO A 22 4.25 -38.01 9.97
N PHE A 23 3.39 -39.00 10.22
CA PHE A 23 2.72 -39.16 11.51
C PHE A 23 3.67 -39.59 12.64
N SER A 24 4.54 -40.57 12.38
CA SER A 24 5.50 -41.06 13.38
C SER A 24 6.59 -40.06 13.75
N THR A 25 6.85 -39.07 12.89
CA THR A 25 7.87 -38.04 13.08
C THR A 25 7.31 -36.71 13.58
N SER A 26 5.98 -36.55 13.62
CA SER A 26 5.33 -35.31 14.08
C SER A 26 5.16 -35.30 15.59
N GLU A 27 5.56 -34.20 16.24
CA GLU A 27 5.39 -34.00 17.69
C GLU A 27 3.90 -33.81 18.05
N PHE A 28 3.13 -33.12 17.21
CA PHE A 28 1.72 -32.83 17.42
C PHE A 28 0.85 -33.43 16.30
N TRP A 29 -0.29 -34.01 16.66
CA TRP A 29 -1.30 -34.49 15.71
C TRP A 29 -2.57 -33.67 15.86
N VAL A 30 -3.16 -33.25 14.74
CA VAL A 30 -4.38 -32.45 14.72
C VAL A 30 -5.32 -33.04 13.67
N PHE A 31 -6.15 -33.97 14.08
CA PHE A 31 -6.99 -34.76 13.17
C PHE A 31 -8.45 -34.33 13.22
N GLN A 32 -9.08 -34.34 12.04
CA GLN A 32 -10.51 -34.14 11.81
C GLN A 32 -11.14 -35.48 11.36
N GLU A 33 -12.46 -35.61 11.54
CA GLU A 33 -13.24 -36.81 11.21
C GLU A 33 -12.63 -38.10 11.76
N THR A 34 -12.31 -38.11 13.05
CA THR A 34 -11.64 -39.27 13.67
C THR A 34 -12.56 -40.48 13.86
N PHE A 35 -13.87 -40.24 14.02
CA PHE A 35 -14.92 -41.26 14.25
C PHE A 35 -14.64 -42.13 15.48
N LEU A 36 -13.92 -41.60 16.46
CA LEU A 36 -13.64 -42.27 17.72
C LEU A 36 -14.89 -42.26 18.61
N GLN A 37 -15.07 -43.34 19.37
CA GLN A 37 -16.08 -43.46 20.43
C GLN A 37 -15.39 -43.53 21.79
N HIS A 38 -16.16 -43.40 22.87
CA HIS A 38 -15.63 -43.24 24.23
C HIS A 38 -14.73 -44.39 24.75
N GLN A 39 -14.62 -45.49 23.99
CA GLN A 39 -13.83 -46.68 24.29
C GLN A 39 -12.53 -46.81 23.47
N ASP A 40 -12.27 -45.96 22.47
CA ASP A 40 -11.20 -46.13 21.45
C ASP A 40 -9.90 -45.29 21.70
N HIS A 41 -9.65 -44.84 22.92
CA HIS A 41 -8.76 -43.68 23.21
C HIS A 41 -7.23 -43.90 23.27
N ARG A 42 -6.70 -45.07 22.92
CA ARG A 42 -5.24 -45.31 22.92
C ARG A 42 -4.70 -45.64 21.53
N LEU A 43 -4.27 -44.59 20.82
CA LEU A 43 -3.68 -44.70 19.48
C LEU A 43 -2.14 -44.86 19.50
N CYS A 44 -1.46 -44.18 20.43
CA CYS A 44 -0.01 -44.20 20.61
C CYS A 44 0.36 -43.92 22.07
N SER A 45 1.32 -44.65 22.62
CA SER A 45 1.70 -44.55 24.04
C SER A 45 2.55 -43.32 24.38
N SER A 46 3.05 -42.57 23.40
CA SER A 46 3.97 -41.44 23.60
C SER A 46 3.30 -40.05 23.60
N LYS A 47 1.97 -39.98 23.48
CA LYS A 47 1.21 -38.72 23.38
C LYS A 47 0.05 -38.67 24.36
N ASN A 48 -0.32 -37.45 24.75
CA ASN A 48 -1.55 -37.12 25.47
C ASN A 48 -2.61 -36.65 24.46
N TYR A 49 -3.86 -37.03 24.66
CA TYR A 49 -4.96 -36.81 23.71
C TYR A 49 -6.02 -35.87 24.28
N PHE A 50 -6.42 -34.89 23.49
CA PHE A 50 -7.61 -34.08 23.70
C PHE A 50 -8.56 -34.33 22.54
N TYR A 51 -9.82 -34.59 22.80
CA TYR A 51 -10.78 -34.92 21.76
C TYR A 51 -12.18 -34.39 22.07
N ILE A 52 -12.99 -34.28 21.02
CA ILE A 52 -14.43 -34.03 21.10
C ILE A 52 -15.11 -35.20 20.41
N ASP A 53 -15.91 -35.95 21.18
CA ASP A 53 -16.75 -37.02 20.66
C ASP A 53 -18.10 -36.45 20.21
N ARG A 54 -18.62 -36.91 19.06
CA ARG A 54 -19.94 -36.49 18.57
C ARG A 54 -20.99 -37.55 18.91
N GLN A 55 -21.98 -37.17 19.71
CA GLN A 55 -23.11 -38.04 20.07
C GLN A 55 -24.19 -37.96 18.97
N GLY A 56 -24.58 -39.10 18.38
CA GLY A 56 -25.81 -39.19 17.56
C GLY A 56 -25.68 -39.08 16.03
N ARG A 57 -24.48 -39.11 15.43
CA ARG A 57 -24.27 -39.26 13.97
C ARG A 57 -23.05 -40.17 13.67
N PRO A 58 -23.01 -40.86 12.52
CA PRO A 58 -21.93 -41.79 12.17
C PRO A 58 -20.58 -41.12 11.80
N GLY A 59 -20.46 -39.79 11.82
CA GLY A 59 -19.25 -39.08 11.42
C GLY A 59 -19.00 -37.76 12.17
N GLY A 60 -17.74 -37.31 12.13
CA GLY A 60 -17.21 -36.13 12.85
C GLY A 60 -16.14 -36.50 13.89
N GLY A 61 -15.83 -35.57 14.79
CA GLY A 61 -14.92 -35.76 15.91
C GLY A 61 -13.51 -35.23 15.63
N LEU A 62 -12.99 -34.48 16.60
CA LEU A 62 -11.69 -33.82 16.55
C LEU A 62 -10.73 -34.46 17.54
N LEU A 63 -9.46 -34.59 17.16
CA LEU A 63 -8.38 -35.05 18.02
C LEU A 63 -7.17 -34.12 17.93
N THR A 64 -6.72 -33.59 19.05
CA THR A 64 -5.44 -32.90 19.20
C THR A 64 -4.55 -33.73 20.12
N ALA A 65 -3.50 -34.34 19.58
CA ALA A 65 -2.54 -35.13 20.35
C ALA A 65 -1.22 -34.37 20.54
N ILE A 66 -0.78 -34.21 21.78
CA ILE A 66 0.48 -33.53 22.14
C ILE A 66 1.51 -34.52 22.69
N PRO A 67 2.83 -34.22 22.64
CA PRO A 67 3.85 -35.05 23.27
C PRO A 67 3.61 -35.26 24.77
N LYS A 68 3.97 -36.42 25.33
CA LYS A 68 3.82 -36.70 26.78
C LYS A 68 4.58 -35.73 27.69
N ASN A 69 5.65 -35.13 27.18
CA ASN A 69 6.45 -34.12 27.88
C ASN A 69 5.97 -32.67 27.62
N ALA A 70 4.82 -32.50 26.96
CA ALA A 70 4.10 -31.23 26.88
C ALA A 70 2.95 -31.24 27.90
N SER A 71 2.64 -30.07 28.47
CA SER A 71 1.40 -29.87 29.23
C SER A 71 0.38 -29.16 28.34
N GLY A 72 -0.90 -29.51 28.49
CA GLY A 72 -1.95 -28.81 27.78
C GLY A 72 -3.29 -28.89 28.49
N ARG A 73 -4.16 -27.92 28.18
CA ARG A 73 -5.53 -27.86 28.71
C ARG A 73 -6.51 -27.44 27.62
N ILE A 74 -7.73 -27.95 27.68
CA ILE A 74 -8.80 -27.54 26.77
C ILE A 74 -9.26 -26.14 27.17
N ILE A 75 -9.39 -25.24 26.19
CA ILE A 75 -10.01 -23.94 26.37
C ILE A 75 -11.52 -24.09 26.10
N PRO A 76 -12.40 -23.77 27.07
CA PRO A 76 -13.84 -23.81 26.85
C PRO A 76 -14.22 -22.81 25.74
N THR A 77 -14.83 -23.33 24.66
CA THR A 77 -15.12 -22.53 23.46
C THR A 77 -16.55 -22.00 23.45
N GLY A 78 -17.46 -22.54 24.27
CA GLY A 78 -18.88 -22.17 24.28
C GLY A 78 -19.68 -22.62 23.06
N PHE A 79 -19.03 -23.22 22.04
CA PHE A 79 -19.65 -23.66 20.79
C PHE A 79 -20.18 -25.12 20.83
N SER A 80 -20.26 -25.73 22.01
CA SER A 80 -20.50 -27.17 22.23
C SER A 80 -21.85 -27.69 21.72
N HIS A 81 -22.76 -26.83 21.27
CA HIS A 81 -24.08 -27.20 20.75
C HIS A 81 -24.35 -26.79 19.30
N ASN A 82 -23.36 -26.24 18.57
CA ASN A 82 -23.57 -25.86 17.18
C ASN A 82 -23.31 -27.06 16.25
N PHE A 83 -24.38 -27.76 15.84
CA PHE A 83 -24.31 -29.02 15.07
C PHE A 83 -23.61 -28.91 13.70
N ASN A 84 -23.22 -27.71 13.26
CA ASN A 84 -22.62 -27.48 11.95
C ASN A 84 -21.10 -27.24 11.98
N GLN A 85 -20.49 -27.00 13.16
CA GLN A 85 -19.06 -26.72 13.30
C GLN A 85 -18.50 -27.32 14.60
N GLU A 86 -17.40 -28.04 14.51
CA GLU A 86 -16.69 -28.59 15.66
C GLU A 86 -15.40 -27.79 15.87
N ILE A 87 -15.12 -27.38 17.12
CA ILE A 87 -13.92 -26.63 17.48
C ILE A 87 -13.35 -27.15 18.79
N LEU A 88 -12.11 -27.64 18.73
CA LEU A 88 -11.32 -28.06 19.87
C LEU A 88 -10.10 -27.14 20.01
N ALA A 89 -10.11 -26.27 21.01
CA ALA A 89 -8.98 -25.42 21.34
C ALA A 89 -8.19 -25.99 22.52
N VAL A 90 -6.89 -26.17 22.34
CA VAL A 90 -5.97 -26.70 23.35
C VAL A 90 -4.84 -25.70 23.56
N GLU A 91 -4.71 -25.18 24.76
CA GLU A 91 -3.54 -24.43 25.19
C GLU A 91 -2.40 -25.38 25.52
N VAL A 92 -1.19 -25.10 25.05
CA VAL A 92 -0.04 -25.99 25.13
C VAL A 92 1.18 -25.25 25.65
N HIS A 93 1.85 -25.85 26.64
CA HIS A 93 3.22 -25.52 27.02
C HIS A 93 4.15 -26.67 26.66
N PHE A 94 5.13 -26.39 25.81
CA PHE A 94 6.09 -27.37 25.34
C PHE A 94 7.46 -26.74 25.14
N LYS A 95 8.47 -27.24 25.87
CA LYS A 95 9.80 -26.60 25.97
C LYS A 95 9.63 -25.16 26.48
N ASP A 96 10.30 -24.18 25.89
CA ASP A 96 10.21 -22.76 26.28
C ASP A 96 9.04 -21.99 25.61
N PHE A 97 8.08 -22.71 25.03
CA PHE A 97 7.01 -22.10 24.24
C PHE A 97 5.64 -22.30 24.86
N HIS A 98 4.83 -21.24 24.78
CA HIS A 98 3.44 -21.18 25.20
C HIS A 98 2.58 -20.73 24.02
N PHE A 99 1.64 -21.56 23.60
CA PHE A 99 0.84 -21.34 22.40
C PHE A 99 -0.48 -22.12 22.43
N ILE A 100 -1.38 -21.83 21.49
CA ILE A 100 -2.69 -22.49 21.38
C ILE A 100 -2.80 -23.24 20.06
N ILE A 101 -3.42 -24.42 20.07
CA ILE A 101 -3.79 -25.19 18.90
C ILE A 101 -5.32 -25.23 18.83
N ILE A 102 -5.90 -24.69 17.77
CA ILE A 102 -7.32 -24.77 17.46
C ILE A 102 -7.49 -25.79 16.33
N ASN A 103 -8.23 -26.86 16.61
CA ASN A 103 -8.63 -27.88 15.65
C ASN A 103 -10.10 -27.62 15.26
N LEU A 104 -10.40 -27.59 13.96
CA LEU A 104 -11.71 -27.21 13.44
C LEU A 104 -12.21 -28.18 12.37
N TYR A 105 -13.51 -28.46 12.37
CA TYR A 105 -14.18 -29.19 11.31
C TYR A 105 -15.53 -28.54 10.99
N ALA A 106 -15.71 -28.06 9.76
CA ALA A 106 -16.90 -27.34 9.31
C ALA A 106 -17.40 -27.89 7.96
N PRO A 107 -18.11 -29.05 7.95
CA PRO A 107 -18.48 -29.75 6.71
C PRO A 107 -19.47 -29.00 5.80
N GLN A 108 -20.10 -27.94 6.30
CA GLN A 108 -21.01 -27.08 5.53
C GLN A 108 -20.41 -25.70 5.22
N GLY A 109 -19.12 -25.51 5.48
CA GLY A 109 -18.44 -24.23 5.39
C GLY A 109 -18.33 -23.55 6.75
N LEU A 110 -17.15 -23.03 7.07
CA LEU A 110 -16.95 -22.22 8.28
C LEU A 110 -17.64 -20.86 8.12
N ASN A 111 -18.61 -20.58 8.99
CA ASN A 111 -19.13 -19.24 9.22
C ASN A 111 -18.26 -18.52 10.25
N ILE A 112 -17.43 -17.60 9.78
CA ILE A 112 -16.43 -16.90 10.60
C ILE A 112 -17.05 -15.97 11.64
N GLU A 113 -18.25 -15.43 11.40
CA GLU A 113 -18.93 -14.48 12.30
C GLU A 113 -19.15 -15.08 13.69
N ASN A 114 -19.40 -16.38 13.75
CA ASN A 114 -19.65 -17.10 14.99
C ASN A 114 -18.38 -17.27 15.85
N VAL A 115 -17.19 -17.25 15.23
CA VAL A 115 -15.94 -17.70 15.86
C VAL A 115 -14.83 -16.64 15.86
N LYS A 116 -14.99 -15.53 15.10
CA LYS A 116 -13.97 -14.48 14.97
C LYS A 116 -13.54 -13.89 16.31
N TYR A 117 -14.49 -13.57 17.19
CA TYR A 117 -14.19 -13.01 18.51
C TYR A 117 -13.40 -13.98 19.38
N PHE A 118 -13.69 -15.28 19.26
CA PHE A 118 -12.93 -16.31 19.96
C PHE A 118 -11.50 -16.40 19.43
N PHE A 119 -11.31 -16.45 18.10
CA PHE A 119 -9.97 -16.47 17.50
C PHE A 119 -9.15 -15.21 17.83
N ASP A 120 -9.80 -14.04 17.84
CA ASP A 120 -9.14 -12.76 18.09
C ASP A 120 -8.91 -12.46 19.58
N SER A 121 -9.45 -13.29 20.49
CA SER A 121 -9.34 -13.09 21.94
C SER A 121 -7.97 -13.42 22.53
N PHE A 122 -7.12 -14.13 21.79
CA PHE A 122 -5.88 -14.70 22.31
C PHE A 122 -4.68 -13.75 22.18
N SER A 123 -3.95 -13.58 23.29
CA SER A 123 -2.75 -12.74 23.36
C SER A 123 -1.42 -13.49 23.15
N ILE A 124 -1.47 -14.82 23.02
CA ILE A 124 -0.32 -15.71 22.79
C ILE A 124 -0.39 -16.32 21.39
N PRO A 125 0.71 -16.84 20.83
CA PRO A 125 0.69 -17.42 19.49
C PRO A 125 -0.34 -18.55 19.35
N VAL A 126 -1.10 -18.53 18.27
CA VAL A 126 -2.18 -19.48 17.98
C VAL A 126 -1.96 -20.12 16.60
N PHE A 127 -2.19 -21.42 16.53
CA PHE A 127 -2.37 -22.18 15.29
C PHE A 127 -3.82 -22.58 15.13
N ILE A 128 -4.37 -22.43 13.92
CA ILE A 128 -5.72 -22.88 13.57
C ILE A 128 -5.58 -23.86 12.41
N PHE A 129 -6.04 -25.08 12.63
CA PHE A 129 -5.97 -26.20 11.71
C PHE A 129 -7.36 -26.77 11.54
N GLY A 130 -7.77 -27.07 10.32
CA GLY A 130 -9.04 -27.73 10.11
C GLY A 130 -9.45 -27.89 8.67
N ASP A 131 -10.54 -28.63 8.49
CA ASP A 131 -11.29 -28.66 7.25
C ASP A 131 -12.40 -27.60 7.32
N PHE A 132 -12.23 -26.55 6.54
CA PHE A 132 -13.10 -25.37 6.57
C PHE A 132 -14.24 -25.51 5.57
N TYR A 133 -14.13 -26.43 4.61
CA TYR A 133 -15.06 -26.59 3.49
C TYR A 133 -15.34 -25.26 2.74
N LEU A 134 -14.31 -24.42 2.60
CA LEU A 134 -14.40 -23.12 1.91
C LEU A 134 -13.62 -23.15 0.59
N HIS A 135 -14.27 -22.72 -0.49
CA HIS A 135 -13.66 -22.53 -1.80
C HIS A 135 -13.44 -21.04 -2.08
N HIS A 136 -12.19 -20.65 -2.37
CA HIS A 136 -11.88 -19.29 -2.79
C HIS A 136 -10.59 -19.22 -3.65
N PRO A 137 -10.52 -18.31 -4.65
CA PRO A 137 -9.31 -18.10 -5.46
C PRO A 137 -8.07 -17.67 -4.66
N PHE A 138 -8.25 -17.03 -3.50
CA PHE A 138 -7.15 -16.53 -2.66
C PHE A 138 -6.16 -17.62 -2.24
N TRP A 139 -6.63 -18.86 -2.05
CA TRP A 139 -5.79 -20.03 -1.76
C TRP A 139 -5.79 -21.05 -2.90
N GLY A 140 -6.18 -20.65 -4.12
CA GLY A 140 -6.00 -21.47 -5.31
C GLY A 140 -7.17 -22.39 -5.65
N SER A 141 -8.39 -22.14 -5.14
CA SER A 141 -9.58 -22.84 -5.63
C SER A 141 -10.14 -22.17 -6.88
N ASN A 142 -10.54 -22.98 -7.87
CA ASN A 142 -11.28 -22.51 -9.06
C ASN A 142 -12.79 -22.32 -8.80
N ARG A 143 -13.24 -22.65 -7.58
CA ARG A 143 -14.64 -22.54 -7.14
C ARG A 143 -14.76 -21.50 -6.03
N PHE A 144 -15.99 -21.10 -5.77
CA PHE A 144 -16.33 -20.07 -4.81
C PHE A 144 -17.44 -20.57 -3.87
N SER A 145 -17.26 -20.41 -2.55
CA SER A 145 -18.28 -20.67 -1.53
C SER A 145 -18.83 -19.35 -0.96
N PRO A 146 -20.13 -19.21 -0.67
CA PRO A 146 -20.71 -17.97 -0.13
C PRO A 146 -20.01 -17.45 1.15
N LEU A 147 -19.68 -18.34 2.07
CA LEU A 147 -19.02 -18.02 3.35
C LEU A 147 -17.52 -17.69 3.21
N SER A 148 -16.90 -17.91 2.04
CA SER A 148 -15.45 -17.75 1.91
C SER A 148 -15.00 -16.30 1.81
N ASN A 149 -15.87 -15.37 1.38
CA ASN A 149 -15.57 -13.93 1.36
C ASN A 149 -15.43 -13.37 2.78
N ASP A 150 -16.38 -13.66 3.66
CA ASP A 150 -16.35 -13.18 5.05
C ASP A 150 -15.13 -13.75 5.78
N PHE A 151 -14.78 -15.00 5.49
CA PHE A 151 -13.57 -15.62 6.01
C PHE A 151 -12.28 -14.95 5.51
N VAL A 152 -12.20 -14.63 4.21
CA VAL A 152 -11.05 -13.91 3.61
C VAL A 152 -10.95 -12.49 4.17
N GLU A 153 -12.09 -11.80 4.30
CA GLU A 153 -12.20 -10.52 4.99
C GLU A 153 -11.55 -10.60 6.37
N TRP A 154 -12.04 -11.50 7.23
CA TRP A 154 -11.52 -11.65 8.58
C TRP A 154 -10.02 -11.97 8.58
N LEU A 155 -9.56 -12.85 7.70
CA LEU A 155 -8.15 -13.21 7.60
C LEU A 155 -7.26 -12.01 7.22
N GLN A 156 -7.73 -11.11 6.36
CA GLN A 156 -6.98 -9.90 5.96
C GLN A 156 -6.88 -8.86 7.08
N ASN A 157 -7.85 -8.83 8.00
CA ASN A 157 -7.96 -7.83 9.06
C ASN A 157 -7.60 -8.35 10.47
N SER A 158 -7.40 -9.65 10.64
CA SER A 158 -6.95 -10.26 11.88
C SER A 158 -5.43 -10.34 11.97
N SER A 159 -4.92 -10.72 13.15
CA SER A 159 -3.49 -10.99 13.35
C SER A 159 -3.07 -12.38 12.86
N PHE A 160 -3.81 -12.99 11.92
CA PHE A 160 -3.60 -14.35 11.44
C PHE A 160 -3.12 -14.38 10.00
N ILE A 161 -2.33 -15.39 9.64
CA ILE A 161 -1.79 -15.59 8.31
C ILE A 161 -2.05 -17.03 7.87
N LEU A 162 -2.60 -17.17 6.67
CA LEU A 162 -2.77 -18.46 6.00
C LEU A 162 -1.41 -19.01 5.53
N LEU A 163 -1.15 -20.27 5.86
CA LEU A 163 0.11 -20.95 5.59
C LEU A 163 0.07 -21.82 4.33
N ASN A 164 -1.12 -22.17 3.85
CA ASN A 164 -1.31 -23.11 2.74
C ASN A 164 -0.57 -22.68 1.48
N SER A 165 0.06 -23.66 0.82
CA SER A 165 0.56 -23.54 -0.56
C SER A 165 -0.55 -23.81 -1.57
N SER A 166 -0.37 -23.48 -2.85
CA SER A 166 -1.34 -23.77 -3.92
C SER A 166 -1.55 -25.26 -4.25
N ASN A 167 -1.01 -26.18 -3.43
CA ASN A 167 -1.20 -27.61 -3.61
C ASN A 167 -2.57 -28.01 -3.03
N PRO A 168 -3.34 -28.88 -3.71
CA PRO A 168 -4.62 -29.35 -3.20
C PRO A 168 -4.42 -30.21 -1.94
N THR A 169 -5.36 -30.12 -1.01
CA THR A 169 -5.38 -30.92 0.23
C THR A 169 -6.46 -32.01 0.19
N TYR A 170 -7.37 -31.95 -0.79
CA TYR A 170 -8.43 -32.91 -1.02
C TYR A 170 -8.40 -33.40 -2.47
N ALA A 171 -8.64 -34.69 -2.68
CA ALA A 171 -8.87 -35.28 -3.99
C ALA A 171 -10.12 -36.17 -3.97
N ALA A 172 -11.10 -35.79 -4.79
CA ALA A 172 -12.28 -36.61 -5.01
C ALA A 172 -11.91 -37.85 -5.83
N TYR A 173 -12.63 -38.95 -5.59
CA TYR A 173 -12.54 -40.19 -6.39
C TYR A 173 -12.83 -39.97 -7.88
N THR A 174 -13.53 -38.89 -8.23
CA THR A 174 -13.84 -38.46 -9.60
C THR A 174 -12.68 -37.72 -10.29
N GLY A 175 -11.55 -37.53 -9.61
CA GLY A 175 -10.35 -36.88 -10.15
C GLY A 175 -10.26 -35.37 -9.92
N SER A 176 -11.27 -34.74 -9.30
CA SER A 176 -11.22 -33.32 -8.96
C SER A 176 -10.45 -33.07 -7.66
N ALA A 177 -9.50 -32.14 -7.68
CA ALA A 177 -8.72 -31.75 -6.50
C ALA A 177 -9.16 -30.38 -5.96
N SER A 178 -9.10 -30.18 -4.64
CA SER A 178 -9.46 -28.91 -3.99
C SER A 178 -8.60 -28.66 -2.75
N LEU A 179 -8.57 -27.40 -2.30
CA LEU A 179 -7.88 -26.98 -1.09
C LEU A 179 -8.94 -26.59 -0.06
N LEU A 180 -9.31 -27.56 0.78
CA LEU A 180 -10.36 -27.44 1.80
C LEU A 180 -9.80 -27.34 3.22
N ASP A 181 -8.63 -27.96 3.43
CA ASP A 181 -7.93 -28.00 4.71
C ASP A 181 -7.05 -26.76 4.84
N LEU A 182 -7.45 -25.81 5.68
CA LEU A 182 -6.67 -24.59 5.92
C LEU A 182 -5.84 -24.73 7.19
N SER A 183 -4.62 -24.20 7.12
CA SER A 183 -3.66 -24.10 8.21
C SER A 183 -3.25 -22.64 8.35
N ILE A 184 -3.49 -22.08 9.53
CA ILE A 184 -3.36 -20.66 9.82
C ILE A 184 -2.53 -20.50 11.10
N CYS A 185 -1.74 -19.45 11.20
CA CYS A 185 -1.02 -19.12 12.44
C CYS A 185 -1.03 -17.63 12.72
N SER A 186 -0.75 -17.23 13.96
CA SER A 186 -0.53 -15.83 14.31
C SER A 186 0.62 -15.22 13.50
N ALA A 187 0.43 -13.99 13.02
CA ALA A 187 1.39 -13.24 12.23
C ALA A 187 2.74 -13.04 12.96
N SER A 188 2.72 -13.01 14.29
CA SER A 188 3.91 -12.92 15.15
C SER A 188 4.89 -14.08 14.94
N ILE A 189 4.41 -15.25 14.55
CA ILE A 189 5.22 -16.47 14.39
C ILE A 189 5.33 -16.94 12.95
N SER A 190 4.60 -16.34 12.01
CA SER A 190 4.49 -16.80 10.62
C SER A 190 5.83 -16.89 9.88
N HIS A 191 6.79 -16.04 10.23
CA HIS A 191 8.13 -16.04 9.63
C HIS A 191 8.96 -17.27 10.02
N ALA A 192 8.58 -17.97 11.09
CA ALA A 192 9.23 -19.16 11.63
C ALA A 192 8.42 -20.44 11.36
N VAL A 193 7.33 -20.33 10.60
CA VAL A 193 6.39 -21.43 10.34
C VAL A 193 6.39 -21.75 8.85
N ASP A 194 6.63 -23.01 8.52
CA ASP A 194 6.49 -23.55 7.16
C ASP A 194 5.34 -24.55 7.10
N CYS A 195 4.71 -24.66 5.93
CA CYS A 195 3.58 -25.57 5.68
C CYS A 195 3.74 -26.25 4.31
N TYR A 196 3.52 -27.56 4.25
CA TYR A 196 3.53 -28.32 3.00
C TYR A 196 2.52 -29.48 3.06
N VAL A 197 2.04 -29.88 1.90
CA VAL A 197 1.09 -31.01 1.75
C VAL A 197 1.88 -32.28 1.44
N SER A 198 1.50 -33.39 2.07
CA SER A 198 2.06 -34.73 1.80
C SER A 198 1.82 -35.16 0.35
N GLU A 199 2.75 -35.95 -0.21
CA GLU A 199 2.60 -36.54 -1.55
C GLU A 199 1.62 -37.74 -1.55
N SER A 200 1.41 -38.38 -0.39
CA SER A 200 0.47 -39.49 -0.20
C SER A 200 -0.71 -39.07 0.67
N ASN A 201 -1.89 -39.61 0.36
CA ASN A 201 -3.16 -39.38 1.07
C ASN A 201 -3.45 -40.45 2.16
N PHE A 202 -2.64 -41.51 2.26
CA PHE A 202 -2.75 -42.57 3.26
C PHE A 202 -4.17 -43.16 3.38
N GLU A 203 -4.79 -43.43 2.22
CA GLU A 203 -6.14 -44.01 2.11
C GLU A 203 -7.26 -43.11 2.65
N SER A 204 -6.99 -41.82 2.82
CA SER A 204 -8.00 -40.76 2.95
C SER A 204 -8.21 -40.05 1.61
N ASP A 205 -9.35 -39.40 1.45
CA ASP A 205 -9.61 -38.43 0.37
C ASP A 205 -8.94 -37.07 0.64
N HIS A 206 -8.35 -36.89 1.82
CA HIS A 206 -7.52 -35.73 2.17
C HIS A 206 -6.04 -36.09 2.36
N TYR A 207 -5.17 -35.21 1.87
CA TYR A 207 -3.73 -35.28 2.06
C TYR A 207 -3.34 -34.63 3.40
N PRO A 208 -2.49 -35.29 4.22
CA PRO A 208 -1.97 -34.66 5.42
C PRO A 208 -1.21 -33.36 5.11
N VAL A 209 -1.49 -32.32 5.90
CA VAL A 209 -0.79 -31.05 5.86
C VAL A 209 0.21 -31.02 7.01
N ILE A 210 1.49 -30.82 6.70
CA ILE A 210 2.57 -30.81 7.67
C ILE A 210 3.00 -29.36 7.91
N ILE A 211 2.94 -28.95 9.17
CA ILE A 211 3.32 -27.62 9.61
C ILE A 211 4.53 -27.75 10.52
N THR A 212 5.54 -26.93 10.29
CA THR A 212 6.75 -26.93 11.09
C THR A 212 7.00 -25.54 11.63
N TRP A 213 6.93 -25.40 12.95
CA TRP A 213 7.32 -24.18 13.63
C TRP A 213 8.74 -24.32 14.15
N SER A 214 9.67 -23.78 13.41
CA SER A 214 11.07 -23.69 13.81
C SER A 214 11.41 -22.22 13.95
N ILE A 215 11.51 -21.74 15.19
CA ILE A 215 12.38 -20.59 15.44
C ILE A 215 13.76 -21.06 14.94
N LEU A 216 14.17 -20.55 13.77
CA LEU A 216 15.48 -20.78 13.20
C LEU A 216 16.47 -20.07 14.13
N ASP A 217 16.89 -20.77 15.19
CA ASP A 217 17.91 -20.40 16.20
C ASP A 217 18.35 -18.92 16.16
N HIS A 218 17.50 -18.03 16.66
CA HIS A 218 17.92 -16.71 17.13
C HIS A 218 18.42 -16.74 18.57
N THR A 219 18.30 -17.89 19.24
CA THR A 219 18.79 -18.07 20.61
C THR A 219 20.29 -18.35 20.58
N PRO A 220 21.12 -17.51 21.22
CA PRO A 220 22.54 -17.76 21.29
C PRO A 220 22.81 -19.08 22.03
N LYS A 221 23.70 -19.91 21.46
CA LYS A 221 23.94 -21.27 21.98
C LYS A 221 25.02 -21.20 23.06
N LYS A 222 24.69 -21.58 24.29
CA LYS A 222 25.67 -21.67 25.38
C LYS A 222 26.39 -23.02 25.33
N ILE A 223 27.71 -23.00 25.21
CA ILE A 223 28.55 -24.20 25.29
C ILE A 223 29.53 -24.07 26.48
N LYS A 224 29.85 -25.19 27.12
CA LYS A 224 30.91 -25.22 28.14
C LYS A 224 32.26 -25.38 27.44
N SER A 225 33.17 -24.45 27.70
CA SER A 225 34.58 -24.51 27.30
C SER A 225 35.39 -24.82 28.54
N ILE A 226 36.24 -25.84 28.49
CA ILE A 226 37.04 -26.31 29.63
C ILE A 226 38.52 -26.15 29.27
N ASP A 227 39.27 -25.46 30.13
CA ASP A 227 40.73 -25.36 30.01
C ASP A 227 41.41 -26.55 30.72
N TRP A 228 41.53 -27.66 30.00
CA TRP A 228 42.06 -28.92 30.55
C TRP A 228 43.51 -28.79 31.04
N ASN A 229 44.33 -27.97 30.39
CA ASN A 229 45.74 -27.80 30.75
C ASN A 229 45.88 -27.12 32.12
N ARG A 230 45.05 -26.10 32.37
CA ARG A 230 45.05 -25.36 33.63
C ARG A 230 44.42 -26.16 34.78
N ILE A 231 43.42 -26.99 34.49
CA ILE A 231 42.87 -27.95 35.47
C ILE A 231 43.93 -28.97 35.88
N MET A 232 44.66 -29.54 34.92
CA MET A 232 45.70 -30.54 35.19
C MET A 232 46.83 -29.96 36.06
N SER A 233 47.33 -28.76 35.73
CA SER A 233 48.40 -28.14 36.51
C SER A 233 47.98 -27.72 37.92
N THR A 234 46.77 -27.18 38.08
CA THR A 234 46.25 -26.71 39.38
C THR A 234 45.77 -27.86 40.27
N SER A 235 45.28 -28.96 39.67
CA SER A 235 44.91 -30.15 40.44
C SER A 235 46.13 -30.89 40.97
N ALA A 236 47.24 -30.90 40.22
CA ALA A 236 48.50 -31.49 40.66
C ALA A 236 49.08 -30.81 41.91
N THR A 237 48.97 -29.48 42.03
CA THR A 237 49.40 -28.73 43.23
C THR A 237 48.43 -28.87 44.42
N VAL A 238 47.14 -29.09 44.17
CA VAL A 238 46.14 -29.35 45.22
C VAL A 238 46.31 -30.75 45.83
N LEU A 239 46.76 -31.72 45.03
CA LEU A 239 47.05 -33.10 45.44
C LEU A 239 48.24 -33.20 46.39
N THR A 240 49.25 -32.33 46.26
CA THR A 240 50.44 -32.35 47.12
C THR A 240 50.25 -31.65 48.47
N THR A 241 49.18 -30.88 48.65
CA THR A 241 48.99 -29.98 49.81
C THR A 241 47.87 -30.37 50.77
N ASN A 242 47.06 -31.40 50.48
CA ASN A 242 45.94 -31.81 51.35
C ASN A 242 45.94 -33.31 51.62
N THR A 243 45.84 -33.71 52.90
CA THR A 243 45.89 -35.12 53.34
C THR A 243 44.51 -35.73 53.65
N ARG A 244 43.42 -34.96 53.62
CA ARG A 244 42.04 -35.46 53.85
C ARG A 244 41.25 -35.55 52.55
N LEU A 245 40.72 -36.75 52.25
CA LEU A 245 40.07 -37.09 50.98
C LEU A 245 38.90 -36.16 50.62
N ASN A 246 38.03 -35.85 51.59
CA ASN A 246 36.85 -35.00 51.36
C ASN A 246 37.23 -33.53 51.04
N ALA A 247 38.30 -33.01 51.65
CA ALA A 247 38.79 -31.67 51.38
C ALA A 247 39.45 -31.58 49.99
N LEU A 248 40.11 -32.66 49.57
CA LEU A 248 40.70 -32.79 48.25
C LEU A 248 39.62 -32.83 47.15
N THR A 249 38.56 -33.61 47.32
CA THR A 249 37.47 -33.71 46.32
C THR A 249 36.76 -32.37 46.14
N SER A 250 36.57 -31.63 47.25
CA SER A 250 35.99 -30.28 47.21
C SER A 250 36.87 -29.31 46.42
N LYS A 251 38.18 -29.26 46.70
CA LYS A 251 39.11 -28.36 46.00
C LYS A 251 39.28 -28.71 44.52
N ILE A 252 39.32 -29.99 44.15
CA ILE A 252 39.38 -30.39 42.73
C ILE A 252 38.10 -30.01 42.01
N SER A 253 36.93 -30.20 42.64
CA SER A 253 35.65 -29.76 42.08
C SER A 253 35.61 -28.24 41.88
N GLU A 254 36.22 -27.49 42.78
CA GLU A 254 36.36 -26.04 42.69
C GLU A 254 37.27 -25.61 41.54
N VAL A 255 38.44 -26.25 41.38
CA VAL A 255 39.35 -26.03 40.23
C VAL A 255 38.65 -26.32 38.90
N ILE A 256 37.89 -27.42 38.80
CA ILE A 256 37.13 -27.77 37.59
C ILE A 256 36.08 -26.70 37.29
N ARG A 257 35.36 -26.24 38.32
CA ARG A 257 34.34 -25.18 38.18
C ARG A 257 34.96 -23.88 37.70
N ASP A 258 36.07 -23.45 38.32
CA ASP A 258 36.70 -22.15 38.05
C ASP A 258 37.35 -22.09 36.65
N ASN A 259 37.70 -23.25 36.09
CA ASN A 259 38.27 -23.37 34.74
C ASN A 259 37.26 -23.82 33.67
N THR A 260 35.97 -23.95 34.03
CA THR A 260 34.87 -24.21 33.07
C THR A 260 34.12 -22.91 32.76
N LYS A 261 34.31 -22.37 31.55
CA LYS A 261 33.64 -21.14 31.10
C LYS A 261 32.44 -21.45 30.20
N ILE A 262 31.33 -20.75 30.41
CA ILE A 262 30.17 -20.81 29.51
C ILE A 262 30.36 -19.79 28.40
N VAL A 263 30.64 -20.25 27.18
CA VAL A 263 30.77 -19.42 25.99
C VAL A 263 29.44 -19.34 25.26
N THR A 264 29.01 -18.13 24.95
CA THR A 264 27.76 -17.86 24.25
C THR A 264 28.04 -17.64 22.77
N LEU A 265 27.67 -18.60 21.91
CA LEU A 265 27.82 -18.47 20.47
C LEU A 265 26.73 -17.55 19.90
N PRO A 266 27.09 -16.59 19.02
CA PRO A 266 26.11 -15.69 18.41
C PRO A 266 25.13 -16.46 17.53
N ALA A 267 23.87 -16.01 17.51
CA ALA A 267 22.81 -16.57 16.69
C ALA A 267 23.15 -16.46 15.19
N LYS A 268 22.72 -17.45 14.39
CA LYS A 268 22.92 -17.41 12.93
C LYS A 268 21.78 -16.62 12.29
N ASN A 269 22.11 -15.47 11.69
CA ASN A 269 21.14 -14.68 10.94
C ASN A 269 20.89 -15.30 9.56
N TYR A 270 19.65 -15.78 9.36
CA TYR A 270 19.16 -16.24 8.06
C TYR A 270 18.38 -15.12 7.34
N PRO A 271 18.40 -15.06 5.99
CA PRO A 271 17.59 -14.11 5.22
C PRO A 271 16.07 -14.33 5.41
N PRO A 272 15.20 -13.31 5.23
CA PRO A 272 13.76 -13.40 5.50
C PRO A 272 12.98 -14.36 4.58
N TRP A 273 13.57 -14.77 3.45
CA TRP A 273 13.02 -15.79 2.55
C TRP A 273 13.57 -17.20 2.83
N TRP A 274 14.44 -17.37 3.83
CA TRP A 274 15.06 -18.65 4.17
C TRP A 274 14.04 -19.57 4.85
N ASN A 275 13.68 -20.66 4.18
CA ASN A 275 12.69 -21.63 4.68
C ASN A 275 13.34 -22.96 5.08
N LEU A 276 12.56 -23.85 5.69
CA LEU A 276 13.00 -25.14 6.21
C LEU A 276 13.59 -26.05 5.12
N SER A 277 13.10 -25.95 3.87
CA SER A 277 13.72 -26.65 2.73
C SER A 277 15.18 -26.23 2.54
N CYS A 278 15.47 -24.92 2.60
CA CYS A 278 16.83 -24.40 2.56
C CYS A 278 17.65 -24.89 3.75
N HIS A 279 17.07 -24.88 4.95
CA HIS A 279 17.74 -25.34 6.17
C HIS A 279 18.08 -26.86 6.13
N ASN A 280 17.13 -27.70 5.73
CA ASN A 280 17.28 -29.15 5.68
C ASN A 280 18.28 -29.58 4.61
N PHE A 281 18.21 -29.01 3.40
CA PHE A 281 19.21 -29.32 2.37
C PHE A 281 20.60 -28.77 2.72
N GLN A 282 20.70 -27.67 3.50
CA GLN A 282 21.97 -27.21 4.05
C GLN A 282 22.55 -28.21 5.06
N LYS A 283 21.71 -28.75 5.97
CA LYS A 283 22.13 -29.79 6.93
C LYS A 283 22.55 -31.07 6.21
N LEU A 284 21.77 -31.57 5.26
CA LEU A 284 22.12 -32.77 4.47
C LEU A 284 23.39 -32.56 3.64
N LYS A 285 23.55 -31.40 3.00
CA LYS A 285 24.78 -31.03 2.29
C LYS A 285 26.02 -31.11 3.21
N ILE A 286 25.92 -30.57 4.42
CA ILE A 286 27.02 -30.58 5.41
C ILE A 286 27.27 -32.00 5.94
N PHE A 287 26.21 -32.74 6.25
CA PHE A 287 26.29 -34.11 6.77
C PHE A 287 27.04 -35.03 5.79
N PHE A 288 26.59 -35.08 4.53
CA PHE A 288 27.22 -35.94 3.53
C PHE A 288 28.63 -35.47 3.15
N ARG A 289 28.93 -34.17 3.20
CA ARG A 289 30.31 -33.67 3.05
C ARG A 289 31.22 -34.22 4.15
N LYS A 290 30.79 -34.12 5.41
CA LYS A 290 31.57 -34.60 6.56
C LYS A 290 31.76 -36.12 6.50
N ARG A 291 30.74 -36.87 6.09
CA ARG A 291 30.82 -38.34 5.99
C ARG A 291 31.71 -38.79 4.82
N ALA A 292 31.58 -38.15 3.65
CA ALA A 292 32.43 -38.42 2.50
C ALA A 292 33.91 -38.16 2.78
N LEU A 293 34.25 -37.08 3.51
CA LEU A 293 35.64 -36.78 3.89
C LEU A 293 36.20 -37.75 4.93
N ARG A 294 35.37 -38.28 5.84
CA ARG A 294 35.80 -39.25 6.86
C ARG A 294 35.99 -40.65 6.31
N LEU A 295 35.09 -41.08 5.42
CA LEU A 295 35.03 -42.45 4.91
C LEU A 295 35.60 -42.59 3.49
N ILE A 296 36.08 -41.50 2.88
CA ILE A 296 36.56 -41.45 1.48
C ILE A 296 35.54 -42.11 0.52
N SER A 297 34.24 -41.82 0.73
CA SER A 297 33.14 -42.48 0.00
C SER A 297 32.65 -41.66 -1.19
N GLU A 298 32.75 -42.23 -2.39
CA GLU A 298 32.30 -41.59 -3.64
C GLU A 298 30.76 -41.47 -3.71
N SER A 299 30.02 -42.45 -3.20
CA SER A 299 28.55 -42.43 -3.11
C SER A 299 28.04 -41.26 -2.24
N ASP A 300 28.70 -41.00 -1.12
CA ASP A 300 28.34 -39.88 -0.25
C ASP A 300 28.75 -38.52 -0.86
N TRP A 301 29.82 -38.48 -1.66
CA TRP A 301 30.19 -37.30 -2.44
C TRP A 301 29.13 -36.97 -3.50
N MET A 302 28.57 -37.99 -4.17
CA MET A 302 27.45 -37.84 -5.09
C MET A 302 26.19 -37.31 -4.38
N LYS A 303 25.88 -37.81 -3.18
CA LYS A 303 24.78 -37.28 -2.34
C LYS A 303 25.03 -35.83 -1.93
N HIS A 304 26.26 -35.45 -1.57
CA HIS A 304 26.63 -34.06 -1.29
C HIS A 304 26.34 -33.15 -2.49
N LYS A 305 26.78 -33.54 -3.70
CA LYS A 305 26.52 -32.78 -4.94
C LYS A 305 25.02 -32.66 -5.22
N LYS A 306 24.25 -33.76 -5.06
CA LYS A 306 22.77 -33.78 -5.21
C LYS A 306 22.08 -32.81 -4.26
N TYR A 307 22.39 -32.85 -2.97
CA TYR A 307 21.78 -31.96 -1.98
C TYR A 307 22.26 -30.51 -2.11
N ALA A 308 23.48 -30.28 -2.58
CA ALA A 308 23.93 -28.93 -2.93
C ALA A 308 23.12 -28.35 -4.11
N ALA A 309 22.76 -29.17 -5.11
CA ALA A 309 21.88 -28.75 -6.20
C ALA A 309 20.45 -28.47 -5.72
N LYS A 310 19.86 -29.36 -4.91
CA LYS A 310 18.54 -29.14 -4.30
C LYS A 310 18.49 -27.88 -3.44
N LEU A 311 19.53 -27.64 -2.63
CA LEU A 311 19.67 -26.42 -1.84
C LEU A 311 19.64 -25.17 -2.72
N ARG A 312 20.43 -25.12 -3.81
CA ARG A 312 20.44 -23.99 -4.74
C ARG A 312 19.06 -23.75 -5.37
N PHE A 313 18.37 -24.82 -5.78
CA PHE A 313 17.02 -24.73 -6.34
C PHE A 313 16.02 -24.12 -5.36
N HIS A 314 15.94 -24.66 -4.14
CA HIS A 314 14.97 -24.19 -3.14
C HIS A 314 15.27 -22.78 -2.66
N ILE A 315 16.54 -22.42 -2.49
CA ILE A 315 16.90 -21.05 -2.17
C ILE A 315 16.44 -20.10 -3.29
N LYS A 316 16.69 -20.44 -4.56
CA LYS A 316 16.28 -19.63 -5.71
C LYS A 316 14.75 -19.49 -5.76
N LYS A 317 14.01 -20.58 -5.52
CA LYS A 317 12.53 -20.59 -5.49
C LYS A 317 11.96 -19.74 -4.35
N ALA A 318 12.45 -19.92 -3.13
CA ALA A 318 11.97 -19.20 -1.94
C ALA A 318 12.23 -17.69 -2.04
N SER A 319 13.45 -17.32 -2.47
CA SER A 319 13.81 -15.93 -2.75
C SER A 319 12.93 -15.29 -3.82
N ARG A 320 12.68 -16.00 -4.94
CA ARG A 320 11.82 -15.50 -6.02
C ARG A 320 10.40 -15.26 -5.55
N ASN A 321 9.78 -16.24 -4.90
CA ASN A 321 8.40 -16.13 -4.43
C ASN A 321 8.22 -14.96 -3.44
N TYR A 322 9.20 -14.78 -2.53
CA TYR A 322 9.22 -13.65 -1.62
C TYR A 322 9.26 -12.32 -2.38
N TRP A 323 10.20 -12.15 -3.31
CA TRP A 323 10.32 -10.90 -4.07
C TRP A 323 9.20 -10.67 -5.07
N ASP A 324 8.64 -11.71 -5.68
CA ASP A 324 7.46 -11.58 -6.56
C ASP A 324 6.23 -11.14 -5.75
N LYS A 325 6.02 -11.68 -4.55
CA LYS A 325 4.96 -11.22 -3.63
C LYS A 325 5.16 -9.75 -3.25
N ILE A 326 6.38 -9.39 -2.85
CA ILE A 326 6.76 -8.01 -2.51
C ILE A 326 6.54 -7.10 -3.73
N CYS A 327 7.07 -7.45 -4.91
CA CYS A 327 6.95 -6.67 -6.14
C CYS A 327 5.49 -6.52 -6.61
N ASN A 328 4.67 -7.57 -6.48
CA ASN A 328 3.25 -7.54 -6.87
C ASN A 328 2.39 -6.67 -5.94
N ILE A 329 2.68 -6.67 -4.63
CA ILE A 329 2.09 -5.72 -3.66
C ILE A 329 2.44 -4.26 -4.06
N THR A 330 3.48 -4.06 -4.87
CA THR A 330 4.13 -2.76 -5.08
C THR A 330 3.92 -2.12 -6.44
N LYS A 331 2.83 -2.44 -7.15
CA LYS A 331 2.34 -1.58 -8.25
C LYS A 331 2.14 -0.11 -7.80
N ASN A 332 2.05 0.14 -6.48
CA ASN A 332 2.10 1.46 -5.87
C ASN A 332 3.51 1.79 -5.30
N PRO A 333 4.25 2.75 -5.90
CA PRO A 333 5.57 3.16 -5.43
C PRO A 333 5.60 3.71 -4.00
N ARG A 334 4.51 4.31 -3.49
CA ARG A 334 4.48 4.85 -2.12
C ARG A 334 4.46 3.72 -1.08
N MET A 335 3.68 2.67 -1.32
CA MET A 335 3.61 1.50 -0.43
C MET A 335 4.94 0.75 -0.38
N PHE A 336 5.62 0.62 -1.53
CA PHE A 336 6.94 -0.02 -1.57
C PHE A 336 7.96 0.68 -0.71
N TYR A 337 8.07 2.01 -0.82
CA TYR A 337 9.05 2.77 -0.04
C TYR A 337 8.66 2.88 1.44
N SER A 338 7.37 2.90 1.76
CA SER A 338 6.91 2.77 3.16
C SER A 338 7.36 1.43 3.76
N MET A 339 7.16 0.34 3.03
CA MET A 339 7.59 -0.99 3.45
C MET A 339 9.12 -1.11 3.52
N LEU A 340 9.85 -0.55 2.57
CA LEU A 340 11.32 -0.52 2.61
C LEU A 340 11.85 0.30 3.79
N ASN A 341 11.22 1.43 4.12
CA ASN A 341 11.60 2.20 5.30
C ASN A 341 11.36 1.41 6.59
N ARG A 342 10.28 0.60 6.65
CA ARG A 342 10.05 -0.33 7.77
C ARG A 342 11.14 -1.39 7.84
N ILE A 343 11.49 -2.00 6.69
CA ILE A 343 12.58 -3.01 6.57
C ILE A 343 13.95 -2.43 6.97
N TYR A 344 14.24 -1.18 6.59
CA TYR A 344 15.48 -0.50 6.93
C TYR A 344 15.59 -0.16 8.42
N ASN A 345 14.46 0.16 9.07
CA ASN A 345 14.42 0.53 10.48
C ASN A 345 14.38 -0.68 11.45
N HIS A 346 14.50 -1.92 10.95
CA HIS A 346 14.41 -3.14 11.76
C HIS A 346 15.60 -3.42 12.69
N THR A 347 16.53 -2.48 12.89
CA THR A 347 17.62 -2.64 13.87
C THR A 347 17.36 -2.00 15.23
N ASN A 348 16.20 -1.40 15.47
CA ASN A 348 15.65 -1.16 16.82
C ASN A 348 14.28 -0.51 16.64
N GLN A 349 13.23 -1.33 16.55
CA GLN A 349 11.96 -0.89 17.11
C GLN A 349 11.99 -1.32 18.56
N GLU A 350 12.39 -0.40 19.44
CA GLU A 350 11.72 -0.35 20.73
C GLU A 350 10.21 -0.41 20.42
N ILE A 351 9.55 -1.41 20.97
CA ILE A 351 8.09 -1.50 20.95
C ILE A 351 7.62 -0.19 21.56
N ASN A 352 7.13 0.71 20.72
CA ASN A 352 6.69 2.04 21.14
C ASN A 352 5.64 1.84 22.24
N THR A 353 6.01 2.17 23.47
CA THR A 353 5.17 2.11 24.68
C THR A 353 4.07 3.19 24.67
N VAL A 354 3.89 3.93 23.58
CA VAL A 354 2.86 4.97 23.47
C VAL A 354 1.56 4.37 22.93
N ASN A 355 0.94 3.49 23.73
CA ASN A 355 -0.43 3.02 23.52
C ASN A 355 -1.47 3.88 24.26
N LEU A 356 -1.03 5.01 24.81
CA LEU A 356 -1.80 5.94 25.62
C LEU A 356 -2.08 7.22 24.81
N ILE A 357 -3.34 7.65 24.76
CA ILE A 357 -3.72 8.95 24.21
C ILE A 357 -3.80 9.92 25.40
N LEU A 358 -3.02 10.99 25.39
CA LEU A 358 -3.15 12.06 26.37
C LEU A 358 -4.31 12.97 25.94
N HIS A 359 -5.36 13.04 26.76
CA HIS A 359 -6.47 13.96 26.55
C HIS A 359 -6.83 14.61 27.89
N ASN A 360 -6.90 15.95 27.94
CA ASN A 360 -7.20 16.72 29.16
C ASN A 360 -6.28 16.34 30.34
N ASN A 361 -4.97 16.21 30.09
CA ASN A 361 -3.97 15.77 31.08
C ASN A 361 -4.17 14.36 31.67
N HIS A 362 -5.09 13.55 31.14
CA HIS A 362 -5.25 12.14 31.51
C HIS A 362 -4.87 11.21 30.37
N TYR A 363 -4.23 10.08 30.70
CA TYR A 363 -3.88 9.05 29.72
C TYR A 363 -5.04 8.07 29.56
N ILE A 364 -5.56 8.00 28.34
CA ILE A 364 -6.65 7.11 27.96
C ILE A 364 -6.04 5.91 27.26
N SER A 365 -6.20 4.73 27.88
CA SER A 365 -5.65 3.45 27.43
C SER A 365 -6.70 2.54 26.79
N ASN A 366 -7.98 2.70 27.17
CA ASN A 366 -9.08 1.85 26.70
C ASN A 366 -9.39 2.12 25.22
N PRO A 367 -9.29 1.12 24.32
CA PRO A 367 -9.52 1.30 22.89
C PRO A 367 -10.92 1.81 22.48
N VAL A 368 -11.98 1.49 23.24
CA VAL A 368 -13.35 1.99 23.00
C VAL A 368 -13.48 3.45 23.41
N GLN A 369 -12.84 3.86 24.51
CA GLN A 369 -12.77 5.27 24.87
C GLN A 369 -11.93 6.03 23.84
N GLN A 370 -10.80 5.48 23.40
CA GLN A 370 -9.99 6.05 22.33
C GLN A 370 -10.78 6.18 21.02
N SER A 371 -11.55 5.16 20.60
CA SER A 371 -12.38 5.24 19.39
C SER A 371 -13.50 6.28 19.52
N ASN A 372 -14.15 6.39 20.68
CA ASN A 372 -15.16 7.41 20.94
C ASN A 372 -14.58 8.82 20.91
N LEU A 373 -13.40 9.06 21.49
CA LEU A 373 -12.73 10.36 21.41
C LEU A 373 -12.42 10.76 19.97
N PHE A 374 -11.99 9.82 19.14
CA PHE A 374 -11.81 10.09 17.72
C PHE A 374 -13.15 10.42 17.06
N ALA A 375 -14.20 9.66 17.33
CA ALA A 375 -15.52 9.93 16.78
C ALA A 375 -16.06 11.29 17.21
N ASP A 376 -15.88 11.66 18.48
CA ASP A 376 -16.22 12.97 19.02
C ASP A 376 -15.43 14.06 18.29
N PHE A 377 -14.10 13.93 18.18
CA PHE A 377 -13.25 14.87 17.42
C PHE A 377 -13.70 15.07 15.97
N PHE A 378 -14.10 13.99 15.28
CA PHE A 378 -14.59 14.08 13.90
C PHE A 378 -16.05 14.57 13.80
N SER A 379 -16.83 14.50 14.88
CA SER A 379 -18.22 14.98 14.95
C SER A 379 -18.36 16.42 15.49
N ASP A 380 -17.41 16.87 16.33
CA ASP A 380 -17.40 18.16 17.05
C ASP A 380 -17.02 19.34 16.15
N ASN A 381 -17.88 19.61 15.17
CA ASN A 381 -17.95 20.90 14.47
C ASN A 381 -19.40 21.40 14.35
N SER A 382 -20.25 21.00 15.31
CA SER A 382 -21.70 21.19 15.36
C SER A 382 -22.11 22.60 15.81
N MET A 383 -21.91 23.58 14.95
CA MET A 383 -22.90 24.68 14.90
C MET A 383 -24.11 24.16 14.13
N LYS A 384 -25.24 23.98 14.84
CA LYS A 384 -26.56 23.83 14.21
C LYS A 384 -26.83 25.10 13.42
N HIS A 385 -27.17 24.95 12.14
CA HIS A 385 -27.42 26.07 11.25
C HIS A 385 -28.87 26.07 10.82
N GLU A 386 -29.43 27.26 10.62
CA GLU A 386 -30.72 27.40 9.98
C GLU A 386 -30.61 26.92 8.51
N PRO A 387 -31.54 26.05 8.07
CA PRO A 387 -31.53 25.54 6.71
C PRO A 387 -31.81 26.67 5.72
N ILE A 388 -31.11 26.66 4.60
CA ILE A 388 -31.40 27.58 3.49
C ILE A 388 -32.66 27.08 2.77
N PRO A 389 -33.68 27.92 2.51
CA PRO A 389 -34.77 27.54 1.61
C PRO A 389 -34.22 27.30 0.21
N LEU A 390 -34.22 26.04 -0.23
CA LEU A 390 -33.69 25.62 -1.54
C LEU A 390 -34.86 25.28 -2.46
N ASP A 391 -35.00 26.02 -3.56
CA ASP A 391 -35.90 25.67 -4.66
C ASP A 391 -35.14 24.84 -5.70
N TYR A 392 -35.62 23.61 -5.92
CA TYR A 392 -34.99 22.67 -6.85
C TYR A 392 -35.50 22.81 -8.29
N CYS A 393 -36.49 23.69 -8.54
CA CYS A 393 -37.15 24.01 -9.81
C CYS A 393 -36.99 22.95 -10.91
N GLU A 394 -38.04 22.18 -11.18
CA GLU A 394 -37.99 20.98 -12.04
C GLU A 394 -37.79 21.29 -13.54
N ASP A 395 -38.02 22.54 -13.97
CA ASP A 395 -38.27 22.86 -15.39
C ASP A 395 -37.14 23.58 -16.16
N CYS A 396 -35.91 23.63 -15.67
CA CYS A 396 -34.83 24.30 -16.40
C CYS A 396 -33.47 23.58 -16.33
N ASN A 397 -33.33 22.40 -16.97
CA ASN A 397 -32.12 22.01 -17.72
C ASN A 397 -32.23 20.62 -18.40
N SER A 398 -32.08 20.61 -19.72
CA SER A 398 -32.51 19.57 -20.67
C SER A 398 -31.59 18.33 -20.80
N ASN A 399 -30.41 18.31 -20.17
CA ASN A 399 -29.43 17.22 -20.35
C ASN A 399 -29.00 16.51 -19.06
N LEU A 400 -29.11 17.16 -17.90
CA LEU A 400 -28.70 16.58 -16.61
C LEU A 400 -29.76 15.62 -16.04
N ASN A 401 -31.03 15.92 -16.27
CA ASN A 401 -32.17 15.20 -15.70
C ASN A 401 -32.75 14.08 -16.59
N ILE A 402 -32.06 13.71 -17.67
CA ILE A 402 -32.47 12.61 -18.56
C ILE A 402 -32.32 11.24 -17.89
N PRO A 403 -33.09 10.21 -18.30
CA PRO A 403 -32.87 8.84 -17.84
C PRO A 403 -31.42 8.35 -18.04
N ILE A 404 -30.95 7.44 -17.18
CA ILE A 404 -29.60 6.87 -17.30
C ILE A 404 -29.56 5.85 -18.43
N HIS A 405 -28.66 6.05 -19.40
CA HIS A 405 -28.48 5.10 -20.50
C HIS A 405 -27.52 3.96 -20.14
N LEU A 406 -27.77 2.77 -20.70
CA LEU A 406 -26.95 1.57 -20.48
C LEU A 406 -25.46 1.77 -20.83
N GLN A 407 -25.17 2.63 -21.81
CA GLN A 407 -23.80 2.93 -22.21
C GLN A 407 -23.03 3.72 -21.14
N GLU A 408 -23.69 4.66 -20.45
CA GLU A 408 -23.09 5.39 -19.31
C GLU A 408 -22.73 4.41 -18.19
N VAL A 409 -23.61 3.45 -17.91
CA VAL A 409 -23.36 2.37 -16.94
C VAL A 409 -22.15 1.54 -17.34
N ARG A 410 -22.06 1.11 -18.61
CA ARG A 410 -20.91 0.33 -19.12
C ARG A 410 -19.59 1.10 -19.00
N GLN A 411 -19.57 2.38 -19.39
CA GLN A 411 -18.39 3.24 -19.27
C GLN A 411 -17.98 3.46 -17.81
N ALA A 412 -18.96 3.68 -16.92
CA ALA A 412 -18.72 3.85 -15.51
C ALA A 412 -18.10 2.58 -14.89
N ILE A 413 -18.65 1.40 -15.20
CA ILE A 413 -18.12 0.10 -14.72
C ILE A 413 -16.67 -0.10 -15.16
N GLN A 414 -16.34 0.10 -16.44
CA GLN A 414 -14.97 -0.09 -16.97
C GLN A 414 -13.94 0.78 -16.26
N LYS A 415 -14.31 2.02 -15.93
CA LYS A 415 -13.40 2.93 -15.25
C LYS A 415 -13.31 2.62 -13.74
N THR A 416 -14.29 1.92 -13.14
CA THR A 416 -14.42 1.79 -11.68
C THR A 416 -13.40 0.79 -11.17
N ARG A 417 -12.48 1.26 -10.32
CA ARG A 417 -11.48 0.39 -9.69
C ARG A 417 -11.96 0.05 -8.29
N ASN A 418 -11.78 -1.21 -7.89
CA ASN A 418 -11.94 -1.63 -6.50
C ASN A 418 -10.72 -1.12 -5.71
N SER A 419 -10.74 0.16 -5.33
CA SER A 419 -9.62 0.84 -4.69
C SER A 419 -9.84 1.15 -3.21
N THR A 420 -10.85 0.55 -2.59
CA THR A 420 -10.97 0.54 -1.13
C THR A 420 -9.98 -0.48 -0.56
N PRO A 421 -9.32 -0.18 0.59
CA PRO A 421 -8.71 -1.22 1.40
C PRO A 421 -9.77 -2.30 1.65
N ASP A 422 -9.34 -3.56 1.64
CA ASP A 422 -10.19 -4.74 1.80
C ASP A 422 -11.32 -4.51 2.83
N GLN A 423 -12.52 -5.02 2.51
CA GLN A 423 -13.78 -4.95 3.28
C GLN A 423 -14.64 -3.68 3.12
N LEU A 424 -15.43 -3.57 2.05
CA LEU A 424 -16.74 -2.90 2.12
C LEU A 424 -17.65 -3.41 0.96
N PRO A 425 -18.95 -3.66 1.20
CA PRO A 425 -19.78 -4.54 0.39
C PRO A 425 -20.09 -4.01 -1.02
N SER A 426 -20.58 -4.90 -1.88
CA SER A 426 -21.10 -4.66 -3.24
C SER A 426 -22.00 -3.42 -3.38
N LEU A 427 -22.68 -2.99 -2.30
CA LEU A 427 -23.48 -1.76 -2.23
C LEU A 427 -22.65 -0.49 -2.54
N LEU A 428 -21.39 -0.43 -2.10
CA LEU A 428 -20.48 0.69 -2.42
C LEU A 428 -19.98 0.66 -3.85
N PHE A 429 -19.98 -0.50 -4.51
CA PHE A 429 -19.66 -0.57 -5.92
C PHE A 429 -20.75 0.10 -6.75
N PHE A 430 -22.03 -0.23 -6.50
CA PHE A 430 -23.16 0.41 -7.20
C PHE A 430 -23.23 1.92 -6.90
N SER A 431 -23.03 2.33 -5.64
CA SER A 431 -22.90 3.75 -5.30
C SER A 431 -21.81 4.43 -6.11
N LYS A 432 -20.60 3.86 -6.17
CA LYS A 432 -19.49 4.44 -6.94
C LYS A 432 -19.76 4.49 -8.44
N VAL A 433 -20.41 3.47 -9.00
CA VAL A 433 -20.82 3.45 -10.41
C VAL A 433 -21.81 4.58 -10.68
N PHE A 434 -22.81 4.74 -9.82
CA PHE A 434 -23.80 5.80 -9.92
C PHE A 434 -23.17 7.19 -9.76
N GLU A 435 -22.34 7.38 -8.74
CA GLU A 435 -21.54 8.60 -8.53
C GLU A 435 -20.70 8.96 -9.77
N ARG A 436 -20.18 7.97 -10.49
CA ARG A 436 -19.38 8.20 -11.72
C ARG A 436 -20.21 8.66 -12.90
N ILE A 437 -21.44 8.15 -13.02
CA ILE A 437 -22.42 8.64 -13.99
C ILE A 437 -22.74 10.11 -13.69
N LEU A 438 -23.02 10.44 -12.41
CA LEU A 438 -23.29 11.81 -11.99
C LEU A 438 -22.12 12.75 -12.29
N ILE A 439 -20.88 12.36 -11.95
CA ILE A 439 -19.68 13.15 -12.25
C ILE A 439 -19.55 13.42 -13.73
N GLN A 440 -19.76 12.40 -14.57
CA GLN A 440 -19.63 12.54 -16.01
C GLN A 440 -20.60 13.58 -16.54
N ARG A 441 -21.87 13.54 -16.09
CA ARG A 441 -22.90 14.52 -16.48
C ARG A 441 -22.60 15.93 -15.95
N ILE A 442 -22.32 16.06 -14.66
CA ILE A 442 -22.04 17.35 -14.00
C ILE A 442 -20.80 18.01 -14.63
N THR A 443 -19.73 17.24 -14.81
CA THR A 443 -18.47 17.77 -15.36
C THR A 443 -18.63 18.22 -16.80
N HIS A 444 -19.42 17.50 -17.60
CA HIS A 444 -19.73 17.92 -18.97
C HIS A 444 -20.44 19.26 -18.98
N HIS A 445 -21.54 19.39 -18.21
CA HIS A 445 -22.29 20.64 -18.05
C HIS A 445 -21.39 21.82 -17.65
N LEU A 446 -20.58 21.63 -16.60
CA LEU A 446 -19.68 22.67 -16.08
C LEU A 446 -18.64 23.15 -17.11
N LEU A 447 -18.16 22.26 -17.98
CA LEU A 447 -17.13 22.57 -18.97
C LEU A 447 -17.72 23.13 -20.27
N THR A 448 -18.86 22.60 -20.74
CA THR A 448 -19.51 23.08 -21.96
C THR A 448 -20.08 24.49 -21.77
N GLU A 449 -20.69 24.75 -20.62
CA GLU A 449 -21.25 26.06 -20.29
C GLU A 449 -20.22 27.03 -19.70
N LYS A 450 -18.93 26.63 -19.60
CA LYS A 450 -17.83 27.43 -19.04
C LYS A 450 -18.14 28.03 -17.66
N LYS A 451 -18.87 27.29 -16.81
CA LYS A 451 -19.30 27.72 -15.48
C LYS A 451 -18.18 27.76 -14.45
N ILE A 452 -17.05 27.08 -14.71
CA ILE A 452 -15.91 27.02 -13.80
C ILE A 452 -14.75 27.89 -14.31
N PRO A 453 -14.19 28.79 -13.47
CA PRO A 453 -13.08 29.65 -13.86
C PRO A 453 -11.86 28.88 -14.37
N PRO A 454 -11.08 29.45 -15.33
CA PRO A 454 -9.89 28.80 -15.90
C PRO A 454 -8.71 28.66 -14.92
N SER A 455 -8.78 29.30 -13.75
CA SER A 455 -7.77 29.24 -12.69
C SER A 455 -7.98 28.10 -11.68
N VAL A 456 -9.12 27.39 -11.76
CA VAL A 456 -9.41 26.21 -10.94
C VAL A 456 -8.99 24.95 -11.71
N ASN A 457 -7.95 24.24 -11.25
CA ASN A 457 -7.37 23.12 -12.01
C ASN A 457 -7.57 21.75 -11.34
N GLY A 458 -7.86 21.72 -10.04
CA GLY A 458 -8.01 20.47 -9.29
C GLY A 458 -9.20 19.64 -9.76
N PHE A 459 -9.03 18.32 -9.84
CA PHE A 459 -10.08 17.30 -10.08
C PHE A 459 -10.89 17.40 -11.37
N LEU A 460 -10.66 18.40 -12.22
CA LEU A 460 -11.32 18.56 -13.51
C LEU A 460 -10.60 17.76 -14.60
N PRO A 461 -11.33 17.19 -15.58
CA PRO A 461 -10.72 16.53 -16.72
C PRO A 461 -9.99 17.57 -17.57
N LEU A 462 -8.97 17.10 -18.31
CA LEU A 462 -8.11 17.93 -19.17
C LEU A 462 -7.27 19.00 -18.45
N ARG A 463 -7.48 19.22 -17.14
CA ARG A 463 -6.67 20.10 -16.29
C ARG A 463 -5.76 19.25 -15.42
N ASP A 464 -4.47 19.58 -15.40
CA ASP A 464 -3.48 18.88 -14.58
C ASP A 464 -2.72 19.83 -13.66
N ASN A 465 -1.94 19.25 -12.75
CA ASN A 465 -1.11 20.00 -11.82
C ASN A 465 0.01 20.78 -12.53
N GLN A 466 0.51 20.28 -13.66
CA GLN A 466 1.57 20.91 -14.43
C GLN A 466 1.12 22.22 -15.02
N LEU A 467 -0.14 22.30 -15.46
CA LEU A 467 -0.80 23.50 -15.94
C LEU A 467 -0.88 24.58 -14.85
N ALA A 468 -1.42 24.25 -13.68
CA ALA A 468 -1.55 25.18 -12.55
C ALA A 468 -0.20 25.78 -12.14
N VAL A 469 0.83 24.93 -12.10
CA VAL A 469 2.22 25.30 -11.76
C VAL A 469 2.87 26.12 -12.88
N TYR A 470 2.59 25.80 -14.15
CA TYR A 470 3.13 26.53 -15.30
C TYR A 470 2.57 27.96 -15.38
N LYS A 471 1.27 28.17 -15.11
CA LYS A 471 0.65 29.51 -15.08
C LYS A 471 1.34 30.47 -14.10
N ILE A 472 1.64 29.99 -12.89
CA ILE A 472 2.36 30.79 -11.89
C ILE A 472 3.78 31.09 -12.37
N HIS A 473 4.45 30.09 -12.96
CA HIS A 473 5.80 30.26 -13.47
C HIS A 473 5.86 31.30 -14.62
N THR A 474 4.90 31.29 -15.54
CA THR A 474 4.83 32.28 -16.63
C THR A 474 4.55 33.68 -16.09
N ALA A 475 3.65 33.84 -15.12
CA ALA A 475 3.36 35.13 -14.50
C ALA A 475 4.60 35.72 -13.78
N ILE A 476 5.36 34.89 -13.07
CA ILE A 476 6.64 35.31 -12.46
C ILE A 476 7.64 35.76 -13.54
N TYR A 477 7.79 34.97 -14.60
CA TYR A 477 8.70 35.29 -15.71
C TYR A 477 8.34 36.61 -16.39
N GLU A 478 7.04 36.85 -16.60
CA GLU A 478 6.54 38.08 -17.18
C GLU A 478 6.75 39.30 -16.27
N ALA A 479 6.52 39.15 -14.97
CA ALA A 479 6.83 40.21 -14.01
C ALA A 479 8.33 40.54 -14.02
N HIS A 480 9.19 39.53 -14.19
CA HIS A 480 10.64 39.71 -14.29
C HIS A 480 11.05 40.44 -15.57
N SER A 481 10.46 40.10 -16.73
CA SER A 481 10.78 40.78 -17.99
C SER A 481 10.40 42.26 -17.96
N HIS A 482 9.28 42.59 -17.30
CA HIS A 482 8.79 43.96 -17.18
C HIS A 482 9.32 44.69 -15.94
N LYS A 483 10.27 44.11 -15.19
CA LYS A 483 10.84 44.69 -13.96
C LYS A 483 9.76 45.11 -12.93
N LYS A 484 8.67 44.36 -12.84
CA LYS A 484 7.59 44.53 -11.84
C LYS A 484 7.95 43.85 -10.52
N TYR A 485 7.33 44.29 -9.43
CA TYR A 485 7.25 43.51 -8.20
C TYR A 485 6.25 42.36 -8.40
N PHE A 486 6.45 41.25 -7.70
CA PHE A 486 5.60 40.06 -7.69
C PHE A 486 5.56 39.51 -6.26
N ILE A 487 4.37 39.52 -5.65
CA ILE A 487 4.14 38.97 -4.32
C ILE A 487 3.12 37.85 -4.44
N GLY A 488 3.44 36.68 -3.87
CA GLY A 488 2.56 35.51 -3.84
C GLY A 488 2.18 35.12 -2.41
N ILE A 489 0.92 34.72 -2.24
CA ILE A 489 0.32 34.25 -1.00
C ILE A 489 -0.21 32.84 -1.23
N SER A 490 0.17 31.90 -0.37
CA SER A 490 -0.37 30.55 -0.32
C SER A 490 -1.26 30.45 0.91
N LEU A 491 -2.51 30.08 0.69
CA LEU A 491 -3.51 29.87 1.73
C LEU A 491 -3.65 28.38 2.05
N ASP A 492 -3.91 28.07 3.33
CA ASP A 492 -4.12 26.73 3.84
C ASP A 492 -5.51 26.66 4.50
N ILE A 493 -6.46 25.97 3.86
CA ILE A 493 -7.80 25.76 4.39
C ILE A 493 -7.74 24.64 5.44
N LYS A 494 -8.24 24.92 6.64
CA LYS A 494 -8.30 23.95 7.73
C LYS A 494 -9.37 22.90 7.43
N SER A 495 -8.94 21.64 7.28
CA SER A 495 -9.83 20.49 7.06
C SER A 495 -10.85 20.76 5.94
N ALA A 496 -10.35 21.13 4.76
CA ALA A 496 -11.16 21.66 3.67
C ALA A 496 -12.37 20.79 3.28
N TYR A 497 -12.17 19.47 3.18
CA TYR A 497 -13.27 18.54 2.87
C TYR A 497 -14.24 18.40 4.03
N ASP A 498 -13.76 18.34 5.27
CA ASP A 498 -14.58 18.02 6.44
C ASP A 498 -15.41 19.22 6.92
N THR A 499 -15.10 20.43 6.43
CA THR A 499 -15.75 21.69 6.86
C THR A 499 -16.77 22.24 5.87
N VAL A 500 -16.93 21.63 4.68
CA VAL A 500 -17.87 22.11 3.65
C VAL A 500 -19.29 22.25 4.20
N TYR A 501 -19.87 23.44 4.01
CA TYR A 501 -21.25 23.73 4.36
C TYR A 501 -22.22 23.17 3.31
N ILE A 502 -23.00 22.14 3.67
CA ILE A 502 -23.80 21.35 2.72
C ILE A 502 -24.88 22.19 2.04
N ASP A 503 -25.73 22.91 2.78
CA ASP A 503 -26.79 23.72 2.17
C ASP A 503 -26.21 24.83 1.28
N GLY A 504 -25.10 25.44 1.71
CA GLY A 504 -24.38 26.43 0.91
C GLY A 504 -23.78 25.83 -0.37
N LEU A 505 -23.28 24.60 -0.31
CA LEU A 505 -22.83 23.87 -1.50
C LEU A 505 -23.99 23.61 -2.47
N ILE A 506 -25.14 23.15 -1.98
CA ILE A 506 -26.32 22.90 -2.82
C ILE A 506 -26.82 24.19 -3.46
N PHE A 507 -26.85 25.29 -2.70
CA PHE A 507 -27.16 26.61 -3.23
C PHE A 507 -26.20 27.02 -4.37
N LYS A 508 -24.88 26.82 -4.20
CA LYS A 508 -23.90 27.06 -5.28
C LYS A 508 -24.12 26.15 -6.49
N CYS A 509 -24.47 24.88 -6.27
CA CYS A 509 -24.81 23.96 -7.37
C CYS A 509 -25.99 24.49 -8.19
N LEU A 510 -27.04 25.00 -7.53
CA LEU A 510 -28.19 25.62 -8.21
C LEU A 510 -27.77 26.86 -9.00
N GLN A 511 -26.93 27.74 -8.42
CA GLN A 511 -26.39 28.92 -9.13
C GLN A 511 -25.57 28.55 -10.39
N LEU A 512 -24.88 27.40 -10.36
CA LEU A 512 -24.13 26.88 -11.51
C LEU A 512 -25.02 26.19 -12.56
N GLY A 513 -26.35 26.15 -12.35
CA GLY A 513 -27.31 25.51 -13.25
C GLY A 513 -27.45 24.00 -13.04
N ILE A 514 -26.94 23.44 -11.95
CA ILE A 514 -27.20 22.05 -11.57
C ILE A 514 -28.55 22.05 -10.84
N THR A 515 -29.63 21.74 -11.55
CA THR A 515 -31.03 21.83 -11.07
C THR A 515 -31.76 20.49 -11.21
N GLY A 516 -32.94 20.37 -10.60
CA GLY A 516 -33.81 19.20 -10.69
C GLY A 516 -33.35 17.99 -9.86
N ASN A 517 -33.53 16.80 -10.43
CA ASN A 517 -33.36 15.52 -9.73
C ASN A 517 -31.91 15.25 -9.30
N ILE A 518 -30.92 15.66 -10.10
CA ILE A 518 -29.50 15.51 -9.71
C ILE A 518 -29.23 16.24 -8.39
N THR A 519 -29.70 17.48 -8.25
CA THR A 519 -29.44 18.28 -7.05
C THR A 519 -30.16 17.75 -5.83
N LYS A 520 -31.40 17.27 -5.98
CA LYS A 520 -32.13 16.55 -4.92
C LYS A 520 -31.36 15.31 -4.45
N ILE A 521 -30.83 14.52 -5.39
CA ILE A 521 -30.03 13.32 -5.08
C ILE A 521 -28.74 13.69 -4.37
N LEU A 522 -28.01 14.71 -4.84
CA LEU A 522 -26.79 15.19 -4.19
C LEU A 522 -27.07 15.69 -2.78
N HIS A 523 -28.16 16.42 -2.57
CA HIS A 523 -28.52 16.92 -1.27
C HIS A 523 -28.84 15.78 -0.29
N ASN A 524 -29.69 14.84 -0.71
CA ASN A 524 -30.02 13.65 0.08
C ASN A 524 -28.80 12.78 0.37
N PHE A 525 -27.85 12.68 -0.56
CA PHE A 525 -26.60 11.93 -0.38
C PHE A 525 -25.70 12.54 0.71
N LEU A 526 -25.76 13.85 0.91
CA LEU A 526 -24.88 14.57 1.85
C LEU A 526 -25.52 14.82 3.22
N GLN A 527 -26.85 14.84 3.31
CA GLN A 527 -27.61 15.04 4.54
C GLN A 527 -27.73 13.77 5.39
N ASN A 528 -28.01 13.94 6.69
CA ASN A 528 -28.32 12.88 7.66
C ASN A 528 -27.29 11.73 7.72
N ARG A 529 -26.02 12.02 7.41
CA ARG A 529 -24.95 11.03 7.44
C ARG A 529 -24.55 10.72 8.89
N THR A 530 -24.06 9.51 9.10
CA THR A 530 -23.50 9.07 10.38
C THR A 530 -22.09 8.56 10.21
N LEU A 531 -21.23 8.77 11.21
CA LEU A 531 -19.86 8.26 11.27
C LEU A 531 -19.68 7.29 12.45
N GLN A 532 -18.77 6.34 12.26
CA GLN A 532 -18.19 5.52 13.32
C GLN A 532 -16.68 5.37 13.05
N VAL A 533 -15.88 5.33 14.12
CA VAL A 533 -14.42 5.16 14.03
C VAL A 533 -14.05 3.79 14.55
N ARG A 534 -13.30 3.02 13.75
CA ARG A 534 -12.69 1.76 14.18
C ARG A 534 -11.24 2.01 14.59
N TRP A 535 -10.93 1.81 15.86
CA TRP A 535 -9.57 1.90 16.42
C TRP A 535 -9.22 0.63 17.19
N ARG A 536 -8.15 -0.07 16.80
CA ARG A 536 -7.67 -1.32 17.44
C ARG A 536 -8.82 -2.33 17.67
N ASN A 537 -9.63 -2.54 16.64
CA ASN A 537 -10.82 -3.41 16.61
C ASN A 537 -11.99 -2.97 17.50
N SER A 538 -11.90 -1.83 18.18
CA SER A 538 -13.02 -1.20 18.87
C SER A 538 -13.71 -0.19 17.96
N LEU A 539 -15.02 -0.30 17.82
CA LEU A 539 -15.84 0.67 17.12
C LEU A 539 -16.31 1.75 18.11
N SER A 540 -16.41 3.00 17.67
CA SER A 540 -17.08 4.04 18.44
C SER A 540 -18.59 3.88 18.39
N GLY A 541 -19.30 4.64 19.24
CA GLY A 541 -20.70 4.94 19.01
C GLY A 541 -20.91 5.66 17.67
N THR A 542 -22.13 5.56 17.15
CA THR A 542 -22.55 6.27 15.93
C THR A 542 -22.73 7.75 16.25
N LYS A 543 -22.11 8.63 15.45
CA LYS A 543 -22.25 10.07 15.59
C LYS A 543 -22.80 10.68 14.30
N PRO A 544 -23.79 11.60 14.36
CA PRO A 544 -24.27 12.29 13.17
C PRO A 544 -23.19 13.23 12.62
N VAL A 545 -23.12 13.34 11.29
CA VAL A 545 -22.25 14.27 10.56
C VAL A 545 -23.13 15.25 9.80
N GLN A 546 -23.03 16.53 10.15
CA GLN A 546 -23.82 17.59 9.54
C GLN A 546 -23.06 18.42 8.50
N LYS A 547 -21.73 18.26 8.40
CA LYS A 547 -20.86 19.04 7.51
C LYS A 547 -19.85 18.16 6.79
N GLY A 548 -19.26 18.72 5.75
CA GLY A 548 -18.14 18.13 5.04
C GLY A 548 -18.54 17.11 3.98
N LEU A 549 -17.62 16.84 3.07
CA LEU A 549 -17.78 15.89 1.99
C LEU A 549 -17.17 14.54 2.36
N PRO A 550 -17.81 13.41 2.04
CA PRO A 550 -17.26 12.09 2.35
C PRO A 550 -15.94 11.86 1.60
N GLN A 551 -14.85 11.68 2.33
CA GLN A 551 -13.55 11.33 1.76
C GLN A 551 -13.60 9.91 1.18
N GLY A 552 -13.27 9.75 -0.10
CA GLY A 552 -13.35 8.48 -0.82
C GLY A 552 -14.62 8.27 -1.66
N SER A 553 -15.61 9.17 -1.54
CA SER A 553 -16.67 9.30 -2.55
C SER A 553 -16.06 9.81 -3.86
N VAL A 554 -16.62 9.33 -4.98
CA VAL A 554 -16.15 9.74 -6.30
C VAL A 554 -16.63 11.17 -6.62
N VAL A 555 -17.83 11.55 -6.16
CA VAL A 555 -18.47 12.85 -6.48
C VAL A 555 -17.90 14.01 -5.67
N SER A 556 -17.46 13.75 -4.42
CA SER A 556 -16.92 14.78 -3.51
C SER A 556 -15.91 15.75 -4.14
N PRO A 557 -14.91 15.32 -4.94
CA PRO A 557 -13.94 16.24 -5.52
C PRO A 557 -14.54 17.26 -6.49
N ILE A 558 -15.56 16.89 -7.27
CA ILE A 558 -16.24 17.82 -8.18
C ILE A 558 -17.16 18.75 -7.40
N LEU A 559 -17.84 18.27 -6.36
CA LEU A 559 -18.61 19.14 -5.48
C LEU A 559 -17.74 20.18 -4.79
N PHE A 560 -16.52 19.81 -4.40
CA PHE A 560 -15.56 20.75 -3.84
C PHE A 560 -15.12 21.81 -4.87
N VAL A 561 -14.98 21.44 -6.14
CA VAL A 561 -14.75 22.40 -7.23
C VAL A 561 -15.93 23.36 -7.38
N CYS A 562 -17.17 22.87 -7.37
CA CYS A 562 -18.36 23.73 -7.38
C CYS A 562 -18.39 24.68 -6.17
N PHE A 563 -17.98 24.21 -5.00
CA PHE A 563 -17.93 25.01 -3.78
C PHE A 563 -16.97 26.19 -3.86
N LEU A 564 -15.87 26.06 -4.62
CA LEU A 564 -14.85 27.10 -4.82
C LEU A 564 -15.05 27.92 -6.10
N ALA A 565 -16.12 27.69 -6.87
CA ALA A 565 -16.29 28.26 -8.21
C ALA A 565 -16.40 29.80 -8.20
N ASP A 566 -17.02 30.38 -7.17
CA ASP A 566 -17.21 31.81 -6.93
C ASP A 566 -16.00 32.48 -6.25
N PHE A 567 -14.92 31.74 -5.94
CA PHE A 567 -13.75 32.30 -5.25
C PHE A 567 -13.13 33.49 -6.01
N SER A 568 -13.24 33.52 -7.35
CA SER A 568 -12.78 34.66 -8.15
C SER A 568 -13.42 35.99 -7.77
N GLU A 569 -14.65 35.99 -7.24
CA GLU A 569 -15.36 37.20 -6.84
C GLU A 569 -14.71 37.90 -5.63
N THR A 570 -13.85 37.18 -4.90
CA THR A 570 -13.11 37.74 -3.76
C THR A 570 -11.91 38.60 -4.17
N LEU A 571 -11.46 38.50 -5.42
CA LEU A 571 -10.21 39.09 -5.88
C LEU A 571 -10.40 40.54 -6.29
N ASP A 572 -9.49 41.42 -5.84
CA ASP A 572 -9.44 42.79 -6.32
C ASP A 572 -8.86 42.84 -7.75
N VAL A 573 -9.20 43.89 -8.50
CA VAL A 573 -8.75 44.10 -9.88
C VAL A 573 -7.22 44.12 -9.94
N GLY A 574 -6.66 43.27 -10.82
CA GLY A 574 -5.22 43.10 -11.00
C GLY A 574 -4.57 42.05 -10.08
N VAL A 575 -5.37 41.36 -9.25
CA VAL A 575 -4.94 40.20 -8.48
C VAL A 575 -5.35 38.92 -9.21
N GLU A 576 -4.40 38.00 -9.34
CA GLU A 576 -4.59 36.71 -9.97
C GLU A 576 -4.49 35.58 -8.95
N TYR A 577 -4.95 34.40 -9.34
CA TYR A 577 -5.00 33.24 -8.46
C TYR A 577 -4.91 31.91 -9.23
N SER A 578 -4.59 30.85 -8.50
CA SER A 578 -4.57 29.46 -8.97
C SER A 578 -5.07 28.57 -7.83
N ILE A 579 -6.07 27.73 -8.11
CA ILE A 579 -6.64 26.77 -7.16
C ILE A 579 -6.40 25.37 -7.66
N PHE A 580 -5.91 24.51 -6.78
CA PHE A 580 -5.85 23.08 -7.03
C PHE A 580 -6.28 22.34 -5.77
N ALA A 581 -7.51 21.82 -5.79
CA ALA A 581 -8.14 21.29 -4.58
C ALA A 581 -8.16 22.36 -3.47
N ASP A 582 -7.60 22.06 -2.31
CA ASP A 582 -7.47 22.92 -1.15
C ASP A 582 -6.27 23.89 -1.20
N ASP A 583 -5.30 23.64 -2.09
CA ASP A 583 -4.15 24.54 -2.29
C ASP A 583 -4.60 25.78 -3.10
N ILE A 584 -4.66 26.94 -2.43
CA ILE A 584 -4.96 28.24 -3.07
C ILE A 584 -3.69 29.09 -3.10
N PHE A 585 -3.38 29.62 -4.28
CA PHE A 585 -2.26 30.52 -4.51
C PHE A 585 -2.75 31.83 -5.13
N ILE A 586 -2.62 32.94 -4.41
CA ILE A 586 -2.99 34.29 -4.86
C ILE A 586 -1.71 35.07 -5.16
N PHE A 587 -1.68 35.86 -6.22
CA PHE A 587 -0.52 36.67 -6.54
C PHE A 587 -0.89 37.97 -7.26
N CYS A 588 -0.04 38.98 -7.10
CA CYS A 588 -0.20 40.26 -7.79
C CYS A 588 1.15 40.76 -8.29
N ALA A 589 1.17 41.30 -9.51
CA ALA A 589 2.36 41.81 -10.17
C ALA A 589 2.16 43.25 -10.66
N HIS A 590 2.93 44.20 -10.11
CA HIS A 590 2.79 45.62 -10.43
C HIS A 590 4.10 46.39 -10.27
N THR A 591 4.20 47.58 -10.86
CA THR A 591 5.41 48.43 -10.77
C THR A 591 5.54 49.12 -9.41
N SER A 592 4.41 49.45 -8.78
CA SER A 592 4.31 50.04 -7.43
C SER A 592 4.01 48.99 -6.37
N LEU A 593 4.81 48.97 -5.29
CA LEU A 593 4.61 48.08 -4.14
C LEU A 593 3.41 48.48 -3.28
N ASP A 594 3.13 49.77 -3.17
CA ASP A 594 1.96 50.28 -2.44
C ASP A 594 0.65 49.77 -3.07
N HIS A 595 0.59 49.79 -4.40
CA HIS A 595 -0.51 49.21 -5.15
C HIS A 595 -0.70 47.72 -4.83
N ILE A 596 0.39 46.93 -4.84
CA ILE A 596 0.32 45.50 -4.50
C ILE A 596 -0.18 45.31 -3.06
N SER A 597 0.36 46.07 -2.11
CA SER A 597 -0.01 45.97 -0.70
C SER A 597 -1.50 46.24 -0.51
N LYS A 598 -2.03 47.31 -1.12
CA LYS A 598 -3.44 47.67 -1.04
C LYS A 598 -4.34 46.61 -1.68
N LYS A 599 -4.00 46.16 -2.90
CA LYS A 599 -4.78 45.16 -3.65
C LYS A 599 -4.80 43.80 -2.95
N LEU A 600 -3.65 43.34 -2.45
CA LEU A 600 -3.59 42.08 -1.70
C LEU A 600 -4.30 42.18 -0.36
N GLN A 601 -4.18 43.30 0.37
CA GLN A 601 -4.89 43.48 1.65
C GLN A 601 -6.42 43.50 1.45
N ASN A 602 -6.92 44.26 0.47
CA ASN A 602 -8.34 44.24 0.09
C ASN A 602 -8.81 42.83 -0.28
N THR A 603 -8.02 42.11 -1.06
CA THR A 603 -8.32 40.71 -1.43
C THR A 603 -8.39 39.82 -0.20
N MET A 604 -7.44 39.93 0.75
CA MET A 604 -7.46 39.14 1.98
C MET A 604 -8.67 39.43 2.87
N GLU A 605 -9.15 40.68 2.90
CA GLU A 605 -10.38 41.06 3.61
C GLU A 605 -11.64 40.48 2.94
N ASN A 606 -11.70 40.50 1.62
CA ASN A 606 -12.79 39.87 0.87
C ASN A 606 -12.77 38.35 1.04
N VAL A 607 -11.59 37.72 1.00
CA VAL A 607 -11.44 36.28 1.28
C VAL A 607 -11.91 35.97 2.71
N TYR A 608 -11.59 36.81 3.70
CA TYR A 608 -12.09 36.62 5.07
C TYR A 608 -13.62 36.71 5.15
N LYS A 609 -14.25 37.70 4.51
CA LYS A 609 -15.71 37.82 4.43
C LYS A 609 -16.34 36.60 3.75
N TRP A 610 -15.77 36.16 2.63
CA TRP A 610 -16.22 35.00 1.88
C TRP A 610 -16.07 33.70 2.70
N CYS A 611 -14.94 33.51 3.40
CA CYS A 611 -14.73 32.38 4.30
C CYS A 611 -15.74 32.37 5.44
N ASN A 612 -16.04 33.52 6.05
CA ASN A 612 -17.05 33.63 7.10
C ASN A 612 -18.46 33.28 6.57
N TYR A 613 -18.82 33.80 5.40
CA TYR A 613 -20.11 33.54 4.76
C TYR A 613 -20.29 32.05 4.42
N TRP A 614 -19.27 31.43 3.82
CA TRP A 614 -19.28 30.01 3.44
C TRP A 614 -18.80 29.06 4.55
N LYS A 615 -18.55 29.59 5.76
CA LYS A 615 -18.18 28.85 6.97
C LYS A 615 -16.90 28.01 6.81
N LEU A 616 -15.94 28.52 6.05
CA LEU A 616 -14.60 27.97 5.90
C LEU A 616 -13.62 28.63 6.88
N ASN A 617 -12.66 27.83 7.36
CA ASN A 617 -11.61 28.30 8.24
C ASN A 617 -10.25 28.22 7.55
N ILE A 618 -9.52 29.34 7.49
CA ILE A 618 -8.12 29.38 7.05
C ILE A 618 -7.22 29.28 8.27
N SER A 619 -6.07 28.60 8.15
CA SER A 619 -5.04 28.52 9.20
C SER A 619 -3.94 29.56 8.95
N PRO A 620 -3.98 30.78 9.54
CA PRO A 620 -3.08 31.87 9.14
C PRO A 620 -1.60 31.55 9.39
N GLU A 621 -1.32 30.74 10.40
CA GLU A 621 0.03 30.26 10.76
C GLU A 621 0.64 29.28 9.73
N LYS A 622 -0.19 28.55 8.98
CA LYS A 622 0.25 27.61 7.94
C LYS A 622 0.34 28.27 6.57
N CYS A 623 -0.42 29.34 6.36
CA CYS A 623 -0.31 30.20 5.19
C CYS A 623 1.13 30.72 5.01
N SER A 624 1.43 31.28 3.85
CA SER A 624 2.73 31.93 3.65
C SER A 624 2.66 33.00 2.58
N ILE A 625 3.49 34.02 2.76
CA ILE A 625 3.69 35.08 1.78
C ILE A 625 5.17 35.12 1.38
N ALA A 626 5.44 35.33 0.09
CA ALA A 626 6.79 35.41 -0.43
C ALA A 626 6.91 36.47 -1.53
N ASP A 627 8.03 37.19 -1.51
CA ASP A 627 8.48 38.04 -2.62
C ASP A 627 9.20 37.18 -3.66
N LEU A 628 8.68 37.17 -4.89
CA LEU A 628 9.29 36.48 -6.03
C LEU A 628 9.78 37.47 -7.09
N SER A 629 9.89 38.76 -6.78
CA SER A 629 10.36 39.83 -7.68
C SER A 629 11.87 39.73 -7.95
N LYS A 630 12.33 40.16 -9.12
CA LYS A 630 13.77 40.44 -9.33
C LYS A 630 14.26 41.69 -8.60
N LYS A 631 13.39 42.71 -8.47
CA LYS A 631 13.71 43.94 -7.75
C LYS A 631 13.94 43.68 -6.26
N LYS A 632 14.83 44.44 -5.63
CA LYS A 632 14.95 44.45 -4.17
C LYS A 632 13.69 45.11 -3.59
N LEU A 633 13.11 44.46 -2.58
CA LEU A 633 11.97 45.01 -1.87
C LEU A 633 12.49 46.12 -0.94
N PRO A 634 11.98 47.36 -1.02
CA PRO A 634 12.41 48.43 -0.13
C PRO A 634 11.89 48.22 1.31
N SER A 635 10.67 47.73 1.45
CA SER A 635 10.04 47.38 2.72
C SER A 635 9.10 46.18 2.53
N ILE A 636 8.87 45.43 3.60
CA ILE A 636 7.98 44.27 3.60
C ILE A 636 6.55 44.76 3.86
N PRO A 637 5.59 44.57 2.92
CA PRO A 637 4.21 45.00 3.14
C PRO A 637 3.55 44.18 4.26
N ARG A 638 2.81 44.86 5.14
CA ARG A 638 2.06 44.22 6.22
C ARG A 638 0.70 43.75 5.69
N ILE A 639 0.65 42.52 5.21
CA ILE A 639 -0.60 41.87 4.78
C ILE A 639 -1.13 40.99 5.91
N THR A 640 -2.40 41.17 6.23
CA THR A 640 -3.08 40.50 7.34
C THR A 640 -4.31 39.75 6.87
N TYR A 641 -4.65 38.66 7.58
CA TYR A 641 -5.90 37.93 7.45
C TYR A 641 -6.61 37.93 8.80
N ALA A 642 -7.85 38.41 8.85
CA ALA A 642 -8.60 38.58 10.10
C ALA A 642 -7.83 39.39 11.17
N GLY A 643 -7.02 40.37 10.75
CA GLY A 643 -6.15 41.15 11.64
C GLY A 643 -4.81 40.48 12.01
N PHE A 644 -4.62 39.19 11.72
CA PHE A 644 -3.37 38.47 11.98
C PHE A 644 -2.40 38.59 10.81
N PRO A 645 -1.12 38.96 11.03
CA PRO A 645 -0.13 39.06 9.96
C PRO A 645 0.24 37.68 9.39
N LEU A 646 0.29 37.57 8.07
CA LEU A 646 0.70 36.33 7.40
C LEU A 646 2.23 36.16 7.46
N PRO A 647 2.74 34.93 7.69
CA PRO A 647 4.18 34.72 7.88
C PRO A 647 4.95 34.78 6.56
N TRP A 648 5.99 35.62 6.53
CA TRP A 648 6.89 35.78 5.40
C TRP A 648 7.89 34.64 5.27
N LYS A 649 8.04 34.08 4.07
CA LYS A 649 8.98 33.01 3.75
C LYS A 649 9.85 33.40 2.55
N GLN A 650 11.08 32.92 2.54
CA GLN A 650 12.01 33.11 1.41
C GLN A 650 11.61 32.30 0.17
N THR A 651 10.92 31.18 0.39
CA THR A 651 10.43 30.29 -0.67
C THR A 651 9.00 29.90 -0.37
N ILE A 652 8.18 29.83 -1.42
CA ILE A 652 6.78 29.41 -1.31
C ILE A 652 6.58 28.09 -2.06
N LYS A 653 5.91 27.14 -1.42
CA LYS A 653 5.66 25.81 -1.99
C LYS A 653 4.24 25.76 -2.53
N TYR A 654 4.09 25.33 -3.78
CA TYR A 654 2.79 25.07 -4.39
C TYR A 654 2.86 23.79 -5.21
N LEU A 655 1.92 22.86 -4.99
CA LEU A 655 1.85 21.56 -5.66
C LEU A 655 3.19 20.79 -5.70
N GLY A 656 3.98 20.88 -4.63
CA GLY A 656 5.25 20.17 -4.49
C GLY A 656 6.46 20.84 -5.14
N ILE A 657 6.29 21.99 -5.78
CA ILE A 657 7.35 22.83 -6.35
C ILE A 657 7.60 24.04 -5.44
N ASN A 658 8.87 24.35 -5.20
CA ASN A 658 9.27 25.52 -4.42
C ASN A 658 9.65 26.66 -5.35
N PHE A 659 8.88 27.74 -5.32
CA PHE A 659 9.19 29.00 -5.98
C PHE A 659 10.09 29.85 -5.09
N SER A 660 11.07 30.51 -5.71
CA SER A 660 12.07 31.30 -5.02
C SER A 660 12.50 32.47 -5.89
N LYS A 661 12.77 33.61 -5.26
CA LYS A 661 13.36 34.78 -5.89
C LYS A 661 14.74 34.51 -6.50
N ILE A 662 15.56 33.71 -5.83
CA ILE A 662 16.95 33.43 -6.21
C ILE A 662 17.12 31.95 -6.54
N ASN A 663 17.77 31.65 -7.66
CA ASN A 663 18.15 30.31 -8.09
C ASN A 663 17.03 29.25 -7.96
N GLN A 664 15.85 29.58 -8.47
CA GLN A 664 14.66 28.71 -8.41
C GLN A 664 14.95 27.29 -8.91
N ASN A 665 15.55 27.16 -10.10
CA ASN A 665 15.87 25.85 -10.69
C ASN A 665 16.84 25.04 -9.80
N GLY A 666 17.83 25.70 -9.16
CA GLY A 666 18.74 25.05 -8.23
C GLY A 666 18.03 24.53 -6.97
N ILE A 667 17.09 25.30 -6.41
CA ILE A 667 16.31 24.89 -5.24
C ILE A 667 15.38 23.72 -5.57
N ILE A 668 14.72 23.75 -6.74
CA ILE A 668 13.88 22.66 -7.23
C ILE A 668 14.74 21.39 -7.37
N LEU A 669 15.89 21.48 -8.05
CA LEU A 669 16.80 20.35 -8.23
C LEU A 669 17.31 19.81 -6.89
N LYS A 670 17.71 20.67 -5.95
CA LYS A 670 18.16 20.26 -4.60
C LYS A 670 17.07 19.47 -3.87
N THR A 671 15.83 19.94 -3.95
CA THR A 671 14.67 19.30 -3.32
C THR A 671 14.40 17.93 -3.94
N ILE A 672 14.34 17.83 -5.27
CA ILE A 672 14.12 16.57 -5.98
C ILE A 672 15.28 15.59 -5.73
N ARG A 673 16.53 16.06 -5.80
CA ARG A 673 17.74 15.28 -5.52
C ARG A 673 17.72 14.69 -4.11
N SER A 674 17.37 15.46 -3.10
CA SER A 674 17.30 14.96 -1.71
C SER A 674 16.29 13.82 -1.55
N LYS A 675 15.15 13.89 -2.25
CA LYS A 675 14.13 12.82 -2.27
C LYS A 675 14.64 11.59 -3.04
N ALA A 676 15.26 11.81 -4.20
CA ALA A 676 15.83 10.74 -5.01
C ALA A 676 16.95 9.98 -4.28
N LEU A 677 17.88 10.67 -3.63
CA LEU A 677 18.99 10.06 -2.89
C LEU A 677 18.51 9.15 -1.75
N ARG A 678 17.50 9.59 -0.98
CA ARG A 678 16.87 8.75 0.05
C ARG A 678 16.31 7.45 -0.54
N LYS A 679 15.62 7.56 -1.68
CA LYS A 679 15.08 6.39 -2.39
C LYS A 679 16.17 5.48 -2.97
N ILE A 680 17.28 6.03 -3.45
CA ILE A 680 18.43 5.25 -3.92
C ILE A 680 19.11 4.51 -2.76
N ASN A 681 19.25 5.14 -1.60
CA ASN A 681 19.82 4.48 -0.42
C ASN A 681 18.96 3.31 0.05
N ALA A 682 17.64 3.48 0.06
CA ALA A 682 16.72 2.37 0.30
C ALA A 682 16.85 1.27 -0.77
N LEU A 683 17.01 1.63 -2.06
CA LEU A 683 17.24 0.67 -3.14
C LEU A 683 18.55 -0.13 -2.96
N LYS A 684 19.63 0.50 -2.50
CA LYS A 684 20.90 -0.19 -2.20
C LYS A 684 20.76 -1.27 -1.13
N SER A 685 19.83 -1.12 -0.19
CA SER A 685 19.60 -2.10 0.88
C SER A 685 19.01 -3.44 0.38
N ILE A 686 18.43 -3.44 -0.83
CA ILE A 686 17.79 -4.62 -1.43
C ILE A 686 18.49 -5.10 -2.69
N ALA A 687 19.15 -4.20 -3.42
CA ALA A 687 19.94 -4.53 -4.59
C ALA A 687 21.17 -5.38 -4.19
N TYR A 688 21.70 -6.16 -5.14
CA TYR A 688 22.93 -6.96 -4.98
C TYR A 688 22.91 -8.07 -3.93
N LYS A 689 21.74 -8.43 -3.38
CA LYS A 689 21.63 -9.64 -2.58
C LYS A 689 21.66 -10.84 -3.52
N ASN A 690 22.44 -11.88 -3.20
CA ASN A 690 22.49 -13.17 -3.93
C ASN A 690 21.10 -13.76 -4.21
N TYR A 691 20.11 -13.32 -3.43
CA TYR A 691 18.73 -13.73 -3.42
C TYR A 691 17.80 -12.50 -3.28
N GLY A 692 18.10 -11.44 -4.06
CA GLY A 692 17.38 -10.16 -4.13
C GLY A 692 16.29 -10.10 -5.22
N PRO A 693 15.61 -8.95 -5.40
CA PRO A 693 14.62 -8.76 -6.46
C PRO A 693 15.23 -8.91 -7.86
N ARG A 694 14.41 -9.22 -8.87
CA ARG A 694 14.90 -9.27 -10.26
C ARG A 694 15.33 -7.88 -10.71
N THR A 695 16.34 -7.84 -11.57
CA THR A 695 16.85 -6.61 -12.19
C THR A 695 15.75 -5.80 -12.88
N LYS A 696 14.84 -6.46 -13.62
CA LYS A 696 13.63 -5.87 -14.22
C LYS A 696 12.80 -5.09 -13.19
N ASP A 697 12.58 -5.69 -12.02
CA ASP A 697 11.73 -5.11 -10.99
C ASP A 697 12.43 -3.91 -10.33
N LEU A 698 13.74 -4.01 -10.11
CA LEU A 698 14.58 -2.90 -9.64
C LEU A 698 14.57 -1.71 -10.61
N ILE A 699 14.66 -1.95 -11.92
CA ILE A 699 14.57 -0.90 -12.95
C ILE A 699 13.17 -0.26 -12.94
N ASN A 700 12.10 -1.06 -12.84
CA ASN A 700 10.74 -0.53 -12.74
C ASN A 700 10.56 0.35 -11.50
N ILE A 701 11.14 -0.06 -10.36
CA ILE A 701 11.17 0.75 -9.14
C ILE A 701 11.89 2.07 -9.41
N VAL A 702 13.07 2.05 -10.02
CA VAL A 702 13.83 3.27 -10.35
C VAL A 702 12.97 4.22 -11.20
N ASN A 703 12.35 3.70 -12.26
CA ASN A 703 11.55 4.50 -13.18
C ASN A 703 10.31 5.12 -12.53
N ASN A 704 9.53 4.32 -11.81
CA ASN A 704 8.25 4.72 -11.24
C ASN A 704 8.36 5.55 -9.96
N SER A 705 9.52 5.52 -9.29
CA SER A 705 9.67 6.15 -7.97
C SER A 705 10.77 7.22 -7.88
N ILE A 706 11.87 7.07 -8.63
CA ILE A 706 13.02 7.98 -8.60
C ILE A 706 12.95 8.91 -9.81
N CYS A 707 12.91 8.35 -11.03
CA CYS A 707 12.84 9.14 -12.26
C CYS A 707 11.54 9.96 -12.33
N SER A 708 10.42 9.42 -11.82
CA SER A 708 9.12 10.11 -11.75
C SER A 708 9.10 11.41 -10.98
N LEU A 709 10.05 11.61 -10.05
CA LEU A 709 10.20 12.88 -9.35
C LEU A 709 10.59 14.03 -10.28
N PHE A 710 11.30 13.74 -11.38
CA PHE A 710 11.84 14.76 -12.27
C PHE A 710 10.83 15.17 -13.34
N TYR A 711 10.01 14.24 -13.83
CA TYR A 711 9.00 14.56 -14.84
C TYR A 711 7.60 14.84 -14.26
N TYR A 712 7.45 14.86 -12.93
CA TYR A 712 6.22 15.30 -12.25
C TYR A 712 5.81 16.73 -12.65
N SER A 713 6.79 17.62 -12.87
CA SER A 713 6.59 18.98 -13.37
C SER A 713 7.52 19.25 -14.55
N CYS A 714 7.44 18.41 -15.59
CA CYS A 714 8.29 18.53 -16.79
C CYS A 714 8.17 19.91 -17.46
N SER A 715 6.99 20.54 -17.38
CA SER A 715 6.76 21.92 -17.84
C SER A 715 7.69 22.93 -17.18
N ILE A 716 8.20 22.72 -15.97
CA ILE A 716 9.22 23.59 -15.35
C ILE A 716 10.61 23.00 -15.48
N THR A 717 10.80 21.71 -15.22
CA THR A 717 12.14 21.12 -15.23
C THR A 717 12.79 21.12 -16.62
N ASN A 718 12.00 21.28 -17.69
CA ASN A 718 12.51 21.50 -19.04
C ASN A 718 13.37 22.79 -19.18
N LYS A 719 13.29 23.70 -18.20
CA LYS A 719 14.05 24.96 -18.18
C LYS A 719 15.42 24.81 -17.51
N PHE A 720 15.80 23.60 -17.10
CA PHE A 720 17.11 23.36 -16.51
C PHE A 720 18.25 23.72 -17.47
N SER A 721 19.34 24.18 -16.89
CA SER A 721 20.61 24.37 -17.61
C SER A 721 21.24 23.01 -17.94
N GLU A 722 22.19 23.01 -18.87
CA GLU A 722 22.93 21.78 -19.21
C GLU A 722 23.64 21.18 -17.99
N THR A 723 24.16 22.03 -17.09
CA THR A 723 24.75 21.59 -15.82
C THR A 723 23.74 20.91 -14.89
N GLN A 724 22.51 21.42 -14.83
CA GLN A 724 21.42 20.83 -14.05
C GLN A 724 20.91 19.52 -14.68
N TYR A 725 20.84 19.43 -16.01
CA TYR A 725 20.53 18.18 -16.70
C TYR A 725 21.58 17.10 -16.47
N LYS A 726 22.86 17.44 -16.53
CA LYS A 726 23.95 16.53 -16.15
C LYS A 726 23.78 16.01 -14.72
N ALA A 727 23.35 16.85 -13.79
CA ALA A 727 23.06 16.43 -12.42
C ALA A 727 21.84 15.48 -12.32
N CYS A 728 20.79 15.68 -13.12
CA CYS A 728 19.66 14.76 -13.21
C CYS A 728 20.08 13.41 -13.78
N ASN A 729 20.85 13.42 -14.89
CA ASN A 729 21.37 12.22 -15.54
C ASN A 729 22.31 11.44 -14.59
N THR A 730 23.09 12.15 -13.76
CA THR A 730 23.92 11.53 -12.71
C THR A 730 23.06 10.76 -11.70
N ILE A 731 21.89 11.27 -11.33
CA ILE A 731 20.99 10.60 -10.38
C ILE A 731 20.37 9.35 -11.02
N GLN A 732 19.92 9.45 -12.28
CA GLN A 732 19.40 8.31 -13.04
C GLN A 732 20.46 7.21 -13.17
N THR A 733 21.65 7.56 -13.65
CA THR A 733 22.74 6.60 -13.84
C THR A 733 23.18 5.97 -12.53
N MET A 734 23.24 6.72 -11.42
CA MET A 734 23.51 6.15 -10.11
C MET A 734 22.44 5.15 -9.67
N ALA A 735 21.15 5.47 -9.87
CA ALA A 735 20.05 4.57 -9.54
C ALA A 735 20.06 3.30 -10.41
N LEU A 736 20.32 3.44 -11.71
CA LEU A 736 20.39 2.32 -12.65
C LEU A 736 21.60 1.43 -12.40
N ARG A 737 22.77 1.99 -12.05
CA ARG A 737 23.92 1.18 -11.62
C ARG A 737 23.55 0.29 -10.44
N VAL A 738 22.92 0.89 -9.42
CA VAL A 738 22.41 0.18 -8.24
C VAL A 738 21.43 -0.92 -8.64
N ALA A 739 20.49 -0.65 -9.54
CA ALA A 739 19.53 -1.65 -9.99
C ALA A 739 20.17 -2.79 -10.80
N LEU A 740 21.18 -2.48 -11.63
CA LEU A 740 21.75 -3.40 -12.60
C LEU A 740 22.90 -4.26 -12.10
N GLY A 741 23.50 -3.95 -10.94
CA GLY A 741 24.68 -4.70 -10.53
C GLY A 741 26.01 -4.04 -10.91
N LEU A 742 26.01 -2.87 -11.54
CA LEU A 742 27.16 -2.40 -12.33
C LEU A 742 28.13 -1.52 -11.53
N PRO A 743 29.45 -1.63 -11.78
CA PRO A 743 30.45 -0.82 -11.11
C PRO A 743 30.37 0.65 -11.53
N LYS A 744 31.00 1.53 -10.74
CA LYS A 744 30.99 2.99 -10.99
C LYS A 744 31.63 3.37 -12.33
N TRP A 745 32.60 2.60 -12.82
CA TRP A 745 33.34 2.88 -14.06
C TRP A 745 32.66 2.38 -15.35
N THR A 746 31.52 1.67 -15.29
CA THR A 746 30.81 1.28 -16.53
C THR A 746 30.46 2.54 -17.34
N PRO A 747 30.77 2.63 -18.64
CA PRO A 747 30.40 3.80 -19.44
C PRO A 747 28.88 4.06 -19.42
N ASN A 748 28.48 5.34 -19.31
CA ASN A 748 27.05 5.70 -19.23
C ASN A 748 26.26 5.21 -20.45
N ILE A 749 26.83 5.27 -21.65
CA ILE A 749 26.17 4.80 -22.88
C ILE A 749 25.83 3.30 -22.81
N VAL A 750 26.75 2.49 -22.30
CA VAL A 750 26.57 1.05 -22.10
C VAL A 750 25.50 0.80 -21.04
N LEU A 751 25.54 1.54 -19.93
CA LEU A 751 24.56 1.46 -18.85
C LEU A 751 23.12 1.70 -19.36
N MET A 752 22.91 2.75 -20.15
CA MET A 752 21.59 3.08 -20.69
C MET A 752 21.08 2.02 -21.66
N LYS A 753 21.96 1.47 -22.52
CA LYS A 753 21.64 0.41 -23.47
C LYS A 753 21.24 -0.90 -22.75
N ILE A 754 21.99 -1.30 -21.72
CA ILE A 754 21.66 -2.48 -20.91
C ILE A 754 20.35 -2.29 -20.14
N ALA A 755 20.10 -1.08 -19.62
CA ALA A 755 18.88 -0.77 -18.88
C ALA A 755 17.63 -0.68 -19.79
N GLY A 756 17.81 -0.55 -21.11
CA GLY A 756 16.73 -0.21 -22.04
C GLY A 756 16.07 1.12 -21.70
N GLN A 757 16.86 2.13 -21.28
CA GLN A 757 16.34 3.42 -20.84
C GLN A 757 16.84 4.56 -21.74
N GLU A 758 15.98 5.55 -21.93
CA GLU A 758 16.35 6.84 -22.51
C GLU A 758 17.01 7.73 -21.42
N VAL A 759 17.86 8.68 -21.85
CA VAL A 759 18.51 9.64 -20.93
C VAL A 759 17.44 10.53 -20.28
N LEU A 760 17.54 10.74 -18.96
CA LEU A 760 16.51 11.43 -18.19
C LEU A 760 16.26 12.87 -18.68
N SER A 761 17.31 13.61 -19.08
CA SER A 761 17.15 14.95 -19.66
C SER A 761 16.31 14.94 -20.93
N GLU A 762 16.54 13.99 -21.83
CA GLU A 762 15.79 13.87 -23.08
C GLU A 762 14.35 13.43 -22.82
N LYS A 763 14.14 12.53 -21.85
CA LYS A 763 12.79 12.18 -21.37
C LYS A 763 12.03 13.40 -20.86
N ILE A 764 12.68 14.26 -20.07
CA ILE A 764 12.06 15.48 -19.53
C ILE A 764 11.62 16.41 -20.66
N LYS A 765 12.51 16.66 -21.64
CA LYS A 765 12.19 17.47 -22.83
C LYS A 765 11.02 16.89 -23.62
N ARG A 766 11.07 15.58 -23.92
CA ARG A 766 10.01 14.88 -24.65
C ARG A 766 8.66 14.93 -23.92
N LEU A 767 8.64 14.70 -22.60
CA LEU A 767 7.42 14.80 -21.80
C LEU A 767 6.91 16.25 -21.70
N ALA A 768 7.79 17.24 -21.73
CA ALA A 768 7.39 18.65 -21.80
C ALA A 768 6.77 18.99 -23.16
N ALA A 769 7.31 18.46 -24.27
CA ALA A 769 6.69 18.59 -25.60
C ALA A 769 5.27 18.00 -25.61
N GLN A 770 5.13 16.78 -25.08
CA GLN A 770 3.82 16.11 -24.95
C GLN A 770 2.84 16.88 -24.06
N PHE A 771 3.32 17.62 -23.06
CA PHE A 771 2.47 18.50 -22.28
C PHE A 771 1.90 19.63 -23.14
N PHE A 772 2.73 20.35 -23.90
CA PHE A 772 2.27 21.46 -24.75
C PHE A 772 1.39 21.00 -25.92
N ILE A 773 1.75 19.91 -26.60
CA ILE A 773 0.92 19.33 -27.68
C ILE A 773 -0.46 18.96 -27.15
N ARG A 774 -0.55 18.37 -25.96
CA ARG A 774 -1.83 18.04 -25.33
C ARG A 774 -2.66 19.29 -25.03
N GLN A 775 -2.01 20.39 -24.64
CA GLN A 775 -2.69 21.65 -24.39
C GLN A 775 -3.20 22.28 -25.70
N LEU A 776 -2.44 22.18 -26.80
CA LEU A 776 -2.93 22.56 -28.14
C LEU A 776 -4.14 21.70 -28.55
N ALA A 777 -4.05 20.38 -28.37
CA ALA A 777 -5.14 19.47 -28.71
C ALA A 777 -6.41 19.70 -27.87
N ASN A 778 -6.30 20.29 -26.67
CA ASN A 778 -7.45 20.66 -25.85
C ASN A 778 -8.22 21.89 -26.39
N GLY A 779 -7.65 22.66 -27.33
CA GLY A 779 -8.31 23.79 -28.00
C GLY A 779 -8.98 24.78 -27.03
N VAL A 780 -10.27 25.02 -27.24
CA VAL A 780 -11.14 25.93 -26.45
C VAL A 780 -11.17 25.58 -24.95
N HIS A 781 -10.87 24.34 -24.59
CA HIS A 781 -10.83 23.88 -23.20
C HIS A 781 -9.46 24.04 -22.54
N SER A 782 -8.42 24.39 -23.31
CA SER A 782 -7.09 24.67 -22.77
C SER A 782 -7.07 26.00 -22.01
N PRO A 783 -6.55 26.02 -20.79
CA PRO A 783 -6.32 27.29 -20.11
C PRO A 783 -5.02 28.00 -20.55
N ILE A 784 -4.31 27.47 -21.55
CA ILE A 784 -3.09 28.07 -22.15
C ILE A 784 -3.37 28.63 -23.55
N TYR A 785 -4.25 27.99 -24.34
CA TYR A 785 -4.53 28.36 -25.73
C TYR A 785 -6.00 28.79 -25.90
N ASP A 786 -6.23 29.73 -26.81
CA ASP A 786 -7.56 30.25 -27.13
C ASP A 786 -8.24 29.42 -28.25
N GLN A 787 -9.42 29.87 -28.69
CA GLN A 787 -10.22 29.20 -29.72
C GLN A 787 -9.53 29.10 -31.09
N ASN A 788 -8.50 29.93 -31.33
CA ASN A 788 -7.72 29.94 -32.57
C ASN A 788 -6.36 29.28 -32.40
N CYS A 789 -6.18 28.43 -31.37
CA CYS A 789 -4.90 27.82 -30.99
C CYS A 789 -3.80 28.85 -30.70
N LYS A 790 -4.14 30.12 -30.42
CA LYS A 790 -3.17 31.14 -30.02
C LYS A 790 -2.96 31.08 -28.52
N PRO A 791 -1.73 31.29 -28.03
CA PRO A 791 -1.47 31.25 -26.60
C PRO A 791 -2.22 32.39 -25.87
N SER A 792 -3.21 32.04 -25.03
CA SER A 792 -3.93 32.95 -24.13
C SER A 792 -3.05 33.46 -22.98
N ILE A 793 -1.94 32.77 -22.70
CA ILE A 793 -0.91 33.17 -21.75
C ILE A 793 0.39 33.32 -22.51
N LYS A 794 1.16 34.37 -22.22
CA LYS A 794 2.47 34.57 -22.83
C LYS A 794 3.38 33.37 -22.57
N LEU A 795 3.64 32.58 -23.60
CA LEU A 795 4.58 31.48 -23.53
C LEU A 795 5.98 32.04 -23.28
N ILE A 796 6.79 31.27 -22.57
CA ILE A 796 8.19 31.62 -22.42
C ILE A 796 8.87 31.39 -23.76
N LYS A 797 9.66 32.35 -24.24
CA LYS A 797 10.38 32.28 -25.54
C LYS A 797 11.07 30.93 -25.79
N ARG A 798 11.63 30.32 -24.75
CA ARG A 798 12.28 29.00 -24.83
C ARG A 798 11.32 27.87 -25.19
N ASP A 799 10.07 27.93 -24.71
CA ASP A 799 9.02 26.96 -25.02
C ASP A 799 8.46 27.18 -26.44
N GLU A 800 8.31 28.43 -26.86
CA GLU A 800 7.91 28.77 -28.23
C GLU A 800 8.92 28.23 -29.24
N VAL A 801 10.22 28.49 -29.04
CA VAL A 801 11.30 27.98 -29.89
C VAL A 801 11.34 26.45 -29.89
N MET A 802 11.13 25.82 -28.73
CA MET A 802 11.08 24.36 -28.64
C MET A 802 9.95 23.77 -29.48
N LEU A 803 8.74 24.37 -29.41
CA LEU A 803 7.60 23.92 -30.21
C LEU A 803 7.81 24.18 -31.70
N ALA A 804 8.32 25.36 -32.06
CA ALA A 804 8.62 25.69 -33.46
C ALA A 804 9.61 24.68 -34.07
N ASN A 805 10.73 24.40 -33.37
CA ASN A 805 11.71 23.42 -33.82
C ASN A 805 11.09 22.02 -33.96
N LEU A 806 10.22 21.61 -33.02
CA LEU A 806 9.56 20.31 -33.08
C LEU A 806 8.64 20.20 -34.30
N PHE A 807 7.86 21.24 -34.59
CA PHE A 807 6.99 21.28 -35.76
C PHE A 807 7.79 21.25 -37.07
N THR A 808 8.90 21.99 -37.12
CA THR A 808 9.82 21.97 -38.27
C THR A 808 10.48 20.59 -38.46
N GLU A 809 10.96 19.95 -37.39
CA GLU A 809 11.55 18.61 -37.46
C GLU A 809 10.56 17.53 -37.90
N LEU A 810 9.28 17.71 -37.58
CA LEU A 810 8.21 16.78 -37.94
C LEU A 810 7.53 17.12 -39.28
N ASP A 811 7.94 18.20 -39.96
CA ASP A 811 7.29 18.74 -41.16
C ASP A 811 5.77 18.91 -40.99
N THR A 812 5.37 19.49 -39.86
CA THR A 812 3.95 19.68 -39.47
C THR A 812 3.70 21.09 -38.95
N SER A 813 2.44 21.49 -38.84
CA SER A 813 2.01 22.72 -38.18
C SER A 813 1.06 22.43 -37.02
N ALA A 814 0.75 23.46 -36.22
CA ALA A 814 -0.26 23.35 -35.16
C ALA A 814 -1.65 22.95 -35.71
N ASP A 815 -1.96 23.28 -36.97
CA ASP A 815 -3.23 22.95 -37.63
C ASP A 815 -3.39 21.46 -37.92
N HIS A 816 -2.29 20.71 -37.91
CA HIS A 816 -2.29 19.26 -38.09
C HIS A 816 -2.56 18.50 -36.79
N ILE A 817 -2.70 19.20 -35.66
CA ILE A 817 -3.04 18.57 -34.37
C ILE A 817 -4.54 18.30 -34.34
N ILE A 818 -4.91 17.02 -34.26
CA ILE A 818 -6.30 16.60 -34.04
C ILE A 818 -6.76 17.12 -32.67
N ALA A 819 -7.68 18.09 -32.69
CA ALA A 819 -8.32 18.57 -31.48
C ALA A 819 -9.15 17.45 -30.83
N PHE A 820 -9.14 17.38 -29.50
CA PHE A 820 -10.09 16.53 -28.79
C PHE A 820 -11.50 17.05 -29.08
N PRO A 821 -12.48 16.17 -29.38
CA PRO A 821 -13.84 16.63 -29.67
C PRO A 821 -14.37 17.51 -28.51
N ASP A 822 -15.04 18.61 -28.86
CA ASP A 822 -15.69 19.56 -27.91
C ASP A 822 -16.62 18.83 -26.91
N THR A 823 -17.08 17.65 -27.31
CA THR A 823 -17.80 16.75 -26.44
C THR A 823 -16.83 15.72 -25.85
N LEU A 824 -16.40 15.96 -24.61
CA LEU A 824 -15.80 14.95 -23.71
C LEU A 824 -16.67 13.67 -23.53
N ILE A 825 -17.88 13.67 -24.12
CA ILE A 825 -18.85 12.61 -24.14
C ILE A 825 -19.40 12.53 -25.55
N SER A 826 -19.08 11.46 -26.28
CA SER A 826 -19.77 11.15 -27.53
C SER A 826 -21.28 11.05 -27.27
N ARG A 827 -22.05 12.09 -27.58
CA ARG A 827 -23.40 11.88 -28.09
C ARG A 827 -23.20 11.42 -29.51
N SER A 828 -23.42 10.12 -29.74
CA SER A 828 -23.64 9.49 -31.05
C SER A 828 -23.22 10.33 -32.26
N ASN A 829 -21.92 10.49 -32.48
CA ASN A 829 -21.41 10.73 -33.81
C ASN A 829 -20.82 9.37 -34.22
N PHE A 830 -21.56 8.65 -35.07
CA PHE A 830 -20.92 7.68 -35.94
C PHE A 830 -19.89 8.48 -36.75
N CYS A 831 -18.63 8.46 -36.33
CA CYS A 831 -17.57 8.76 -37.26
C CYS A 831 -17.45 7.52 -38.13
N GLU A 832 -18.19 7.51 -39.24
CA GLU A 832 -17.83 6.67 -40.38
C GLU A 832 -16.46 7.17 -40.84
N ILE A 833 -15.42 6.56 -40.31
CA ILE A 833 -14.11 6.65 -40.92
C ILE A 833 -14.26 5.89 -42.23
N PHE A 834 -14.47 6.63 -43.32
CA PHE A 834 -14.34 6.08 -44.66
C PHE A 834 -12.90 5.62 -44.81
N LEU A 835 -12.70 4.32 -44.65
CA LEU A 835 -11.41 3.62 -44.76
C LEU A 835 -10.84 3.63 -46.20
N SER A 836 -11.35 4.47 -47.10
CA SER A 836 -10.89 4.57 -48.48
C SER A 836 -9.57 5.34 -48.64
N ASP A 837 -9.20 6.19 -47.67
CA ASP A 837 -8.14 7.18 -47.90
C ASP A 837 -6.83 6.92 -47.13
N PHE A 838 -6.71 5.78 -46.42
CA PHE A 838 -5.42 5.33 -45.89
C PHE A 838 -4.80 4.28 -46.80
N SER A 839 -3.85 4.71 -47.62
CA SER A 839 -3.05 3.89 -48.53
C SER A 839 -1.99 3.04 -47.80
N PHE A 840 -2.36 2.31 -46.75
CA PHE A 840 -1.55 1.26 -46.14
C PHE A 840 -2.44 0.21 -45.48
N GLN A 841 -2.91 -0.77 -46.27
CA GLN A 841 -3.12 -2.18 -45.87
C GLN A 841 -3.74 -3.00 -47.02
N ILE A 842 -2.91 -3.44 -47.96
CA ILE A 842 -3.24 -4.60 -48.79
C ILE A 842 -3.05 -5.85 -47.91
N LYS A 843 -4.14 -6.59 -47.68
CA LYS A 843 -4.23 -7.83 -46.90
C LYS A 843 -3.59 -9.03 -47.63
N ALA A 844 -2.28 -9.02 -47.78
CA ALA A 844 -1.52 -10.24 -47.99
C ALA A 844 -0.43 -10.32 -46.92
N HIS A 845 -0.60 -11.31 -46.03
CA HIS A 845 0.21 -11.65 -44.84
C HIS A 845 -0.15 -10.91 -43.54
N PRO A 846 -0.56 -11.65 -42.49
CA PRO A 846 0.29 -12.69 -41.90
C PRO A 846 -0.48 -13.93 -41.39
N ALA A 847 -0.40 -15.05 -42.13
CA ALA A 847 -0.63 -16.39 -41.58
C ALA A 847 0.64 -16.99 -40.94
N PHE A 848 1.78 -16.29 -40.99
CA PHE A 848 3.08 -16.85 -40.61
C PHE A 848 3.63 -16.35 -39.26
N LEU A 849 3.15 -15.24 -38.68
CA LEU A 849 3.80 -14.63 -37.52
C LEU A 849 3.22 -15.00 -36.14
N ILE A 850 2.11 -15.75 -36.09
CA ILE A 850 1.50 -16.19 -34.81
C ILE A 850 1.87 -17.65 -34.49
N LYS A 851 2.37 -18.43 -35.46
CA LYS A 851 2.78 -19.82 -35.25
C LYS A 851 4.20 -20.01 -34.71
N ASP A 852 5.01 -18.96 -34.64
CA ASP A 852 6.34 -18.98 -34.02
C ASP A 852 6.36 -18.31 -32.63
N LEU A 853 5.20 -17.98 -32.05
CA LEU A 853 5.10 -17.43 -30.69
C LEU A 853 4.15 -18.19 -29.74
N PHE A 854 3.62 -19.35 -30.15
CA PHE A 854 3.01 -20.35 -29.26
C PHE A 854 3.35 -21.78 -29.67
#